data_AF-A0A1F7BDE3-F1
#
_entry.id   AF-A0A1F7BDE3-F1
#
_cell.length_a   1.000
_cell.length_b   1.000
_cell.length_c   1.000
_cell.angle_alpha   90.00
_cell.angle_beta   90.00
_cell.angle_gamma   90.00
#
_symmetry.space_group_name_H-M   'P 1'
#
loop_
_entity.id
_entity.type
_entity.pdbx_description
1 polymer ?
#
loop_
_entity_poly.entity_id
_entity_poly.type
_entity_poly.pdbx_seq_one_letter_code
_entity_poly.pdbx_strand_id
1 'polypeptide(L)'
;MPATKPTGLPQDPSERGGLSEGKKDCTSRNINLVREAMRLGFDLSALRLEQFAPEGQGHVEANGSPLKTEEIRERALETLHLLDEFNRVKLEPSKASQGEANDVLDGVESLDDFISALDTNKEKVKSKPEEPQAKFRREELAGKIKELLSEPQVYQFLQQSLTKEAERFTAVQPLLSRLHKLRQVQAIAFERIHTLSLGSKRKHGKIVGSVQTTIEKLSRLNKEAEEEEQRLEEEASPLEKGWIASQRLLEYKQQLKEDRFVMTPSRRVILDEMIAKLGSKGRVLLLGSNGTGKTELGAKALKLVSNGYHLVPWQEGTTGQDIFGRQEIRRQNGHVESGLRPGPMTRAIEAKEGEPAGVLHDELNLGSLRTIYLLKKLWNSRPGQEVDVPVLDEKRTLPLNYAEVYTANPKDERTSNREEFDAGITRVLGGMNVPFLKQDEQEQIILAKLIDENGVLHLSKSEAQTLRELVASAVMTQQCFDRAFADLGDEALSEIKSMTGISDLRLTKKFLDPGRLMEMFDTFEQKRAEGMSVADYLSAELKKFLAEFEVEEERNIALAILKLKGVVAVDSTATEPHVQVARKPGEKSFILPSELAFILSCENELDDSDVEFDQEEASVENVIATDGAELLELLNQGSPDAIRAKTRKGVSEALSPSQKAIDRARQIMLEKCGEGHFYGLAELEKTFPGMKINLKEVPALPPESEIERHAALGHTLRLRISKAPDNSKLTMQKMHQLLQDEFNKSKDGKVFYSVEDEWKLKSTFFTDEVPEVAWAFTSDEVLPNSTGKNHLQQTQLLAEYAKTTLFKGGQLPQEYREALQELTAQQAEIQQLMSSDWKAAADRLANLKINKLMRASPVETLSDLLVTFRNSDPKKRKRLLEKKLTWTATQSSGGSLVDVGVFGPDGVYVGGWGPRGSSGGLGVVLARKFPGTLRT
;
A
#
# COMPACT_ATOMS: atom_id res chain seq x y z
N MET A 1 -3.69 54.76 -65.44
CA MET A 1 -5.04 54.96 -66.02
C MET A 1 -6.07 54.41 -65.04
N PRO A 2 -7.25 55.02 -64.83
CA PRO A 2 -7.50 56.37 -64.29
C PRO A 2 -8.43 56.36 -63.04
N ALA A 3 -8.65 57.56 -62.47
CA ALA A 3 -9.68 57.98 -61.50
C ALA A 3 -9.49 57.60 -60.00
N THR A 4 -9.15 58.58 -59.16
CA THR A 4 -9.10 58.41 -57.69
C THR A 4 -9.81 59.54 -56.94
N LYS A 5 -10.71 59.11 -56.05
CA LYS A 5 -11.59 59.89 -55.16
C LYS A 5 -10.83 60.46 -53.93
N PRO A 6 -11.37 61.51 -53.28
CA PRO A 6 -10.66 62.43 -52.36
C PRO A 6 -10.50 61.82 -50.95
N THR A 7 -9.34 61.87 -50.28
CA THR A 7 -8.60 62.97 -49.60
C THR A 7 -9.36 63.65 -48.46
N GLY A 8 -8.84 63.45 -47.23
CA GLY A 8 -9.13 64.29 -46.07
C GLY A 8 -8.94 63.64 -44.70
N LEU A 9 -7.71 63.24 -44.36
CA LEU A 9 -7.24 62.91 -43.00
C LEU A 9 -7.46 64.07 -42.00
N PRO A 10 -7.47 63.78 -40.69
CA PRO A 10 -6.35 64.24 -39.88
C PRO A 10 -5.77 63.17 -38.95
N GLN A 11 -4.52 63.43 -38.58
CA GLN A 11 -3.60 62.63 -37.79
C GLN A 11 -4.05 62.42 -36.32
N ASP A 12 -3.51 61.33 -35.77
CA ASP A 12 -3.50 60.86 -34.37
C ASP A 12 -3.09 61.97 -33.36
N PRO A 13 -3.53 61.88 -32.08
CA PRO A 13 -2.68 61.16 -31.13
C PRO A 13 -3.42 60.39 -30.00
N SER A 14 -2.92 59.18 -29.72
CA SER A 14 -2.63 58.57 -28.40
C SER A 14 -3.64 58.63 -27.23
N GLU A 15 -3.76 57.46 -26.57
CA GLU A 15 -4.20 57.19 -25.19
C GLU A 15 -5.65 56.72 -24.94
N ARG A 16 -5.78 55.40 -24.73
CA ARG A 16 -6.52 54.68 -23.67
C ARG A 16 -6.27 53.18 -23.94
N GLY A 17 -5.43 52.47 -23.18
CA GLY A 17 -5.43 52.36 -21.72
C GLY A 17 -6.19 51.07 -21.38
N GLY A 18 -5.44 50.00 -21.09
CA GLY A 18 -5.88 48.61 -21.16
C GLY A 18 -6.85 48.14 -20.07
N LEU A 19 -7.69 47.17 -20.43
CA LEU A 19 -8.49 46.31 -19.55
C LEU A 19 -8.99 45.09 -20.37
N SER A 20 -8.16 44.07 -20.64
CA SER A 20 -8.69 42.72 -21.00
C SER A 20 -7.71 41.53 -20.98
N GLU A 21 -6.48 41.64 -20.45
CA GLU A 21 -5.53 40.51 -20.51
C GLU A 21 -5.65 39.51 -19.34
N GLY A 22 -6.13 39.93 -18.14
CA GLY A 22 -6.20 39.05 -16.97
C GLY A 22 -7.28 37.96 -17.00
N LYS A 23 -8.41 38.17 -17.69
CA LYS A 23 -9.52 37.18 -17.71
C LYS A 23 -9.25 36.00 -18.64
N LYS A 24 -8.52 36.17 -19.75
CA LYS A 24 -8.22 35.08 -20.70
C LYS A 24 -7.18 34.08 -20.17
N ASP A 25 -6.29 34.53 -19.30
CA ASP A 25 -5.19 33.71 -18.76
C ASP A 25 -5.63 32.80 -17.59
N CYS A 26 -6.63 33.22 -16.80
CA CYS A 26 -7.25 32.35 -15.79
C CYS A 26 -8.10 31.23 -16.42
N THR A 27 -8.85 31.52 -17.49
CA THR A 27 -9.71 30.51 -18.12
C THR A 27 -8.91 29.42 -18.83
N SER A 28 -7.79 29.77 -19.48
CA SER A 28 -6.90 28.80 -20.15
C SER A 28 -6.19 27.88 -19.14
N ARG A 29 -5.77 28.42 -17.99
CA ARG A 29 -5.13 27.66 -16.90
C ARG A 29 -6.10 26.66 -16.25
N ASN A 30 -7.33 27.08 -15.98
CA ASN A 30 -8.38 26.21 -15.44
C ASN A 30 -8.80 25.10 -16.41
N ILE A 31 -8.79 25.35 -17.72
CA ILE A 31 -9.09 24.32 -18.74
C ILE A 31 -8.00 23.23 -18.79
N ASN A 32 -6.73 23.60 -18.67
CA ASN A 32 -5.63 22.62 -18.64
C ASN A 32 -5.61 21.81 -17.34
N LEU A 33 -5.90 22.45 -16.20
CA LEU A 33 -6.04 21.77 -14.91
C LEU A 33 -7.16 20.73 -14.93
N VAL A 34 -8.33 21.10 -15.46
CA VAL A 34 -9.49 20.20 -15.57
C VAL A 34 -9.22 19.04 -16.53
N ARG A 35 -8.52 19.28 -17.66
CA ARG A 35 -8.13 18.18 -18.57
C ARG A 35 -7.16 17.19 -17.93
N GLU A 36 -6.17 17.68 -17.21
CA GLU A 36 -5.18 16.80 -16.57
C GLU A 36 -5.78 16.08 -15.35
N ALA A 37 -6.70 16.71 -14.62
CA ALA A 37 -7.49 16.05 -13.58
C ALA A 37 -8.32 14.89 -14.15
N MET A 38 -9.05 15.11 -15.25
CA MET A 38 -9.81 14.05 -15.92
C MET A 38 -8.90 12.92 -16.40
N ARG A 39 -7.66 13.23 -16.81
CA ARG A 39 -6.66 12.20 -17.18
C ARG A 39 -6.26 11.33 -15.99
N LEU A 40 -6.23 11.91 -14.80
CA LEU A 40 -5.90 11.21 -13.56
C LEU A 40 -7.11 10.55 -12.90
N GLY A 41 -8.27 10.57 -13.57
CA GLY A 41 -9.52 9.97 -13.11
C GLY A 41 -10.45 10.93 -12.36
N PHE A 42 -10.05 12.19 -12.12
CA PHE A 42 -10.82 13.18 -11.37
C PHE A 42 -11.64 14.07 -12.30
N ASP A 43 -12.96 14.10 -12.15
CA ASP A 43 -13.78 15.10 -12.81
C ASP A 43 -13.77 16.43 -12.05
N LEU A 44 -12.82 17.32 -12.33
CA LEU A 44 -12.84 18.67 -11.75
C LEU A 44 -13.74 19.66 -12.52
N SER A 45 -14.66 19.19 -13.37
CA SER A 45 -15.54 20.10 -14.13
C SER A 45 -16.47 20.92 -13.24
N ALA A 46 -16.70 20.49 -11.99
CA ALA A 46 -17.35 21.25 -10.92
C ALA A 46 -16.61 22.54 -10.52
N LEU A 47 -15.30 22.68 -10.80
CA LEU A 47 -14.56 23.94 -10.62
C LEU A 47 -15.06 25.08 -11.53
N ARG A 48 -15.99 24.80 -12.45
CA ARG A 48 -16.71 25.80 -13.24
C ARG A 48 -17.92 26.38 -12.50
N LEU A 49 -17.87 26.56 -11.18
CA LEU A 49 -18.92 27.25 -10.41
C LEU A 49 -19.28 28.61 -11.01
N GLU A 50 -18.32 29.30 -11.64
CA GLU A 50 -18.52 30.57 -12.35
C GLU A 50 -19.62 30.52 -13.44
N GLN A 51 -19.89 29.35 -14.04
CA GLN A 51 -20.95 29.19 -15.04
C GLN A 51 -22.36 29.20 -14.43
N PHE A 52 -22.44 29.01 -13.12
CA PHE A 52 -23.67 29.05 -12.33
C PHE A 52 -23.72 30.25 -11.38
N ALA A 53 -22.70 31.12 -11.41
CA ALA A 53 -22.66 32.32 -10.57
C ALA A 53 -23.81 33.26 -10.94
N PRO A 54 -24.44 33.91 -9.94
CA PRO A 54 -25.49 34.90 -10.20
C PRO A 54 -24.92 36.05 -11.06
N GLU A 55 -25.65 36.42 -12.12
CA GLU A 55 -25.25 37.50 -13.02
C GLU A 55 -25.36 38.85 -12.30
N GLY A 56 -24.24 39.36 -11.81
CA GLY A 56 -24.16 40.71 -11.25
C GLY A 56 -23.27 40.80 -10.02
N GLN A 57 -22.02 41.26 -10.21
CA GLN A 57 -21.22 41.80 -9.12
C GLN A 57 -21.80 43.17 -8.71
N GLY A 58 -22.92 43.15 -8.01
CA GLY A 58 -23.43 44.28 -7.24
C GLY A 58 -23.81 43.73 -5.89
N HIS A 59 -23.36 44.37 -4.81
CA HIS A 59 -23.76 44.06 -3.45
C HIS A 59 -25.27 43.76 -3.38
N VAL A 60 -25.63 42.48 -3.30
CA VAL A 60 -27.00 42.08 -2.95
C VAL A 60 -27.07 42.27 -1.45
N GLU A 61 -27.83 43.27 -1.00
CA GLU A 61 -28.16 43.44 0.41
C GLU A 61 -28.77 42.14 0.93
N ALA A 62 -28.13 41.57 1.95
CA ALA A 62 -28.51 40.31 2.58
C ALA A 62 -29.86 40.45 3.29
N ASN A 63 -30.96 40.23 2.56
CA ASN A 63 -32.30 40.07 3.13
C ASN A 63 -32.58 38.59 3.38
N GLY A 64 -31.86 38.03 4.34
CA GLY A 64 -32.08 36.68 4.85
C GLY A 64 -31.35 36.52 6.18
N SER A 65 -32.02 35.92 7.17
CA SER A 65 -31.39 35.54 8.44
C SER A 65 -30.11 34.76 8.16
N PRO A 66 -28.99 35.01 8.86
CA PRO A 66 -27.76 34.24 8.65
C PRO A 66 -28.05 32.76 8.89
N LEU A 67 -27.73 31.93 7.89
CA LEU A 67 -27.89 30.49 7.99
C LEU A 67 -26.95 29.96 9.07
N LYS A 68 -27.40 28.94 9.80
CA LYS A 68 -26.51 28.25 10.75
C LYS A 68 -25.46 27.47 9.98
N THR A 69 -24.29 27.26 10.57
CA THR A 69 -23.16 26.53 9.96
C THR A 69 -23.55 25.15 9.43
N GLU A 70 -24.45 24.43 10.10
CA GLU A 70 -24.96 23.13 9.62
C GLU A 70 -25.83 23.27 8.35
N GLU A 71 -26.65 24.31 8.28
CA GLU A 71 -27.56 24.58 7.17
C GLU A 71 -26.79 24.99 5.90
N ILE A 72 -25.70 25.76 6.08
CA ILE A 72 -24.76 26.08 4.99
C ILE A 72 -24.10 24.80 4.45
N ARG A 73 -23.76 23.85 5.32
CA ARG A 73 -23.10 22.58 4.95
C ARG A 73 -24.03 21.63 4.21
N GLU A 74 -25.29 21.48 4.67
CA GLU A 74 -26.29 20.65 3.99
C GLU A 74 -26.56 21.15 2.56
N ARG A 75 -26.73 22.46 2.38
CA ARG A 75 -26.98 23.07 1.07
C ARG A 75 -25.76 23.02 0.16
N ALA A 76 -24.55 23.11 0.72
CA ALA A 76 -23.31 22.90 -0.02
C ALA A 76 -23.18 21.45 -0.54
N LEU A 77 -23.55 20.46 0.28
CA LEU A 77 -23.61 19.04 -0.09
C LEU A 77 -24.62 18.78 -1.21
N GLU A 78 -25.82 19.34 -1.09
CA GLU A 78 -26.86 19.26 -2.11
C GLU A 78 -26.37 19.85 -3.45
N THR A 79 -25.68 20.99 -3.39
CA THR A 79 -25.09 21.61 -4.58
C THR A 79 -24.03 20.71 -5.24
N LEU A 80 -23.12 20.11 -4.47
CA LEU A 80 -22.10 19.18 -5.00
C LEU A 80 -22.74 17.94 -5.63
N HIS A 81 -23.79 17.40 -5.03
CA HIS A 81 -24.54 16.27 -5.58
C HIS A 81 -25.23 16.61 -6.90
N LEU A 82 -25.90 17.77 -6.96
CA LEU A 82 -26.54 18.25 -8.20
C LEU A 82 -25.51 18.54 -9.29
N LEU A 83 -24.30 19.00 -8.94
CA LEU A 83 -23.18 19.17 -9.86
C LEU A 83 -22.68 17.84 -10.43
N ASP A 84 -22.53 16.80 -9.59
CA ASP A 84 -22.22 15.44 -10.06
C ASP A 84 -23.29 14.93 -11.04
N GLU A 85 -24.57 15.08 -10.69
CA GLU A 85 -25.67 14.67 -11.58
C GLU A 85 -25.67 15.47 -12.90
N PHE A 86 -25.44 16.78 -12.85
CA PHE A 86 -25.33 17.65 -14.02
C PHE A 86 -24.18 17.23 -14.96
N ASN A 87 -23.08 16.73 -14.41
CA ASN A 87 -21.92 16.24 -15.14
C ASN A 87 -22.13 14.83 -15.71
N ARG A 88 -22.81 13.93 -14.99
CA ARG A 88 -23.17 12.59 -15.49
C ARG A 88 -23.99 12.64 -16.78
N VAL A 89 -24.84 13.67 -16.96
CA VAL A 89 -25.65 13.88 -18.18
C VAL A 89 -24.77 14.22 -19.42
N LYS A 90 -23.50 14.60 -19.23
CA LYS A 90 -22.54 14.98 -20.29
C LYS A 90 -21.73 13.82 -20.86
N LEU A 91 -21.58 12.72 -20.11
CA LEU A 91 -20.56 11.70 -20.33
C LEU A 91 -21.18 10.31 -20.49
N GLU A 92 -21.92 10.07 -21.57
CA GLU A 92 -21.95 8.71 -22.11
C GLU A 92 -20.66 8.45 -22.90
N PRO A 93 -19.82 7.48 -22.49
CA PRO A 93 -18.51 7.29 -23.11
C PRO A 93 -18.65 6.80 -24.56
N SER A 94 -18.03 7.53 -25.48
CA SER A 94 -17.78 7.01 -26.83
C SER A 94 -16.81 5.84 -26.75
N LYS A 95 -17.17 4.68 -27.30
CA LYS A 95 -16.36 3.46 -27.44
C LYS A 95 -15.16 3.61 -28.40
N ALA A 96 -14.36 4.67 -28.27
CA ALA A 96 -13.30 4.99 -29.21
C ALA A 96 -11.97 5.33 -28.51
N SER A 97 -11.36 4.33 -27.87
CA SER A 97 -9.92 4.33 -27.58
C SER A 97 -9.44 2.90 -27.25
N GLN A 98 -9.47 2.01 -28.23
CA GLN A 98 -8.74 0.72 -28.18
C GLN A 98 -7.76 0.56 -29.37
N GLY A 99 -7.45 1.66 -30.07
CA GLY A 99 -6.52 1.65 -31.19
C GLY A 99 -5.13 2.13 -30.78
N GLU A 100 -4.15 1.25 -30.97
CA GLU A 100 -2.72 1.57 -31.21
C GLU A 100 -1.82 1.89 -29.99
N ALA A 101 -1.70 0.93 -29.07
CA ALA A 101 -0.58 0.87 -28.11
C ALA A 101 0.66 0.10 -28.65
N ASN A 102 0.64 -0.35 -29.91
CA ASN A 102 1.66 -1.27 -30.45
C ASN A 102 2.99 -0.61 -30.86
N ASP A 103 3.03 0.71 -31.09
CA ASP A 103 4.20 1.42 -31.64
C ASP A 103 5.09 2.12 -30.58
N VAL A 104 4.72 2.06 -29.30
CA VAL A 104 5.40 2.79 -28.20
C VAL A 104 6.73 2.14 -27.77
N LEU A 105 7.03 0.92 -28.25
CA LEU A 105 8.09 0.05 -27.68
C LEU A 105 9.41 0.02 -28.46
N ASP A 106 9.45 0.52 -29.69
CA ASP A 106 10.67 0.50 -30.50
C ASP A 106 11.62 1.63 -30.03
N GLY A 107 12.73 1.24 -29.38
CA GLY A 107 13.79 2.16 -28.94
C GLY A 107 13.78 2.55 -27.45
N VAL A 108 12.84 2.06 -26.66
CA VAL A 108 12.76 2.37 -25.21
C VAL A 108 13.81 1.59 -24.43
N GLU A 109 14.86 2.23 -23.87
CA GLU A 109 15.93 1.52 -23.13
C GLU A 109 15.77 1.60 -21.60
N SER A 110 15.11 2.63 -21.09
CA SER A 110 14.88 2.89 -19.67
C SER A 110 13.40 3.13 -19.32
N LEU A 111 13.10 3.11 -18.01
CA LEU A 111 11.77 3.46 -17.48
C LEU A 111 11.37 4.90 -17.86
N ASP A 112 12.30 5.85 -17.81
CA ASP A 112 12.01 7.24 -18.16
C ASP A 112 11.78 7.44 -19.66
N ASP A 113 12.45 6.67 -20.51
CA ASP A 113 12.16 6.66 -21.96
C ASP A 113 10.75 6.16 -22.24
N PHE A 114 10.30 5.12 -21.51
CA PHE A 114 8.96 4.56 -21.64
C PHE A 114 7.90 5.59 -21.23
N ILE A 115 8.12 6.22 -20.08
CA ILE A 115 7.24 7.26 -19.54
C ILE A 115 7.17 8.46 -20.48
N SER A 116 8.29 8.80 -21.15
CA SER A 116 8.34 9.86 -22.16
C SER A 116 7.61 9.48 -23.46
N ALA A 117 7.66 8.21 -23.87
CA ALA A 117 6.96 7.72 -25.05
C ALA A 117 5.43 7.69 -24.87
N LEU A 118 4.94 7.54 -23.65
CA LEU A 118 3.50 7.70 -23.33
C LEU A 118 3.02 9.15 -23.52
N ASP A 119 3.92 10.14 -23.45
CA ASP A 119 3.55 11.55 -23.59
C ASP A 119 3.36 12.02 -25.04
N THR A 120 3.86 11.29 -26.05
CA THR A 120 3.86 11.71 -27.46
C THR A 120 2.62 11.27 -28.26
N ASN A 121 1.84 10.30 -27.78
CA ASN A 121 0.75 9.66 -28.55
C ASN A 121 -0.61 10.42 -28.49
N LYS A 122 -0.58 11.76 -28.37
CA LYS A 122 -1.66 12.59 -27.77
C LYS A 122 -2.75 13.16 -28.70
N GLU A 123 -2.76 12.94 -30.01
CA GLU A 123 -3.69 13.67 -30.89
C GLU A 123 -4.70 12.75 -31.60
N LYS A 124 -5.92 12.66 -31.03
CA LYS A 124 -7.24 12.75 -31.73
C LYS A 124 -8.40 12.28 -30.85
N VAL A 125 -9.18 13.22 -30.30
CA VAL A 125 -10.59 12.97 -29.90
C VAL A 125 -11.45 14.12 -30.41
N LYS A 126 -12.45 13.81 -31.25
CA LYS A 126 -13.50 14.76 -31.70
C LYS A 126 -14.81 14.43 -30.99
N SER A 127 -15.45 15.42 -30.38
CA SER A 127 -16.76 15.28 -29.73
C SER A 127 -17.91 15.27 -30.74
N LYS A 128 -18.96 14.48 -30.44
CA LYS A 128 -20.25 14.42 -31.17
C LYS A 128 -21.29 15.38 -30.53
N PRO A 129 -22.36 15.78 -31.24
CA PRO A 129 -23.38 16.70 -30.69
C PRO A 129 -24.37 16.00 -29.74
N GLU A 130 -24.83 16.72 -28.71
CA GLU A 130 -25.74 16.27 -27.63
C GLU A 130 -27.20 16.02 -28.07
N GLU A 131 -27.87 15.04 -27.44
CA GLU A 131 -29.28 14.70 -27.67
C GLU A 131 -30.28 15.62 -26.92
N PRO A 132 -31.52 15.83 -27.43
CA PRO A 132 -32.47 16.83 -26.90
C PRO A 132 -32.98 16.57 -25.47
N GLN A 133 -33.10 15.31 -25.04
CA GLN A 133 -33.61 14.96 -23.70
C GLN A 133 -32.56 15.21 -22.60
N ALA A 134 -31.29 14.97 -22.90
CA ALA A 134 -30.17 15.29 -22.01
C ALA A 134 -30.05 16.80 -21.77
N LYS A 135 -30.42 17.62 -22.77
CA LYS A 135 -30.43 19.08 -22.67
C LYS A 135 -31.48 19.61 -21.68
N PHE A 136 -32.70 19.05 -21.68
CA PHE A 136 -33.78 19.50 -20.79
C PHE A 136 -33.51 19.20 -19.31
N ARG A 137 -33.06 17.97 -19.00
CA ARG A 137 -32.69 17.59 -17.63
C ARG A 137 -31.52 18.43 -17.09
N ARG A 138 -30.60 18.84 -17.97
CA ARG A 138 -29.53 19.77 -17.64
C ARG A 138 -30.00 21.18 -17.30
N GLU A 139 -30.96 21.71 -18.05
CA GLU A 139 -31.53 23.03 -17.77
C GLU A 139 -32.24 23.02 -16.41
N GLU A 140 -32.89 21.92 -16.03
CA GLU A 140 -33.49 21.74 -14.70
C GLU A 140 -32.44 21.69 -13.58
N LEU A 141 -31.42 20.83 -13.72
CA LEU A 141 -30.33 20.70 -12.74
C LEU A 141 -29.54 22.02 -12.59
N ALA A 142 -29.28 22.72 -13.69
CA ALA A 142 -28.66 24.05 -13.67
C ALA A 142 -29.50 25.09 -12.92
N GLY A 143 -30.84 25.01 -13.02
CA GLY A 143 -31.76 25.85 -12.26
C GLY A 143 -31.64 25.64 -10.75
N LYS A 144 -31.65 24.37 -10.30
CA LYS A 144 -31.51 24.01 -8.88
C LYS A 144 -30.13 24.39 -8.32
N ILE A 145 -29.06 24.18 -9.09
CA ILE A 145 -27.71 24.61 -8.71
C ILE A 145 -27.64 26.14 -8.57
N LYS A 146 -28.23 26.89 -9.49
CA LYS A 146 -28.28 28.37 -9.41
C LYS A 146 -29.07 28.87 -8.20
N GLU A 147 -30.15 28.18 -7.84
CA GLU A 147 -30.95 28.51 -6.66
C GLU A 147 -30.15 28.33 -5.36
N LEU A 148 -29.46 27.21 -5.19
CA LEU A 148 -28.61 26.97 -4.01
C LEU A 148 -27.39 27.89 -3.96
N LEU A 149 -26.78 28.18 -5.11
CA LEU A 149 -25.65 29.11 -5.21
C LEU A 149 -26.05 30.59 -5.15
N SER A 150 -27.36 30.90 -5.16
CA SER A 150 -27.85 32.27 -4.96
C SER A 150 -27.67 32.74 -3.50
N GLU A 151 -27.46 31.80 -2.58
CA GLU A 151 -27.16 32.08 -1.18
C GLU A 151 -25.66 32.41 -1.01
N PRO A 152 -25.31 33.65 -0.64
CA PRO A 152 -23.91 34.10 -0.63
C PRO A 152 -23.01 33.29 0.31
N GLN A 153 -23.56 32.81 1.43
CA GLN A 153 -22.85 32.02 2.43
C GLN A 153 -22.50 30.61 1.92
N VAL A 154 -23.41 29.97 1.17
CA VAL A 154 -23.20 28.64 0.55
C VAL A 154 -22.21 28.76 -0.60
N TYR A 155 -22.37 29.78 -1.46
CA TYR A 155 -21.45 30.05 -2.57
C TYR A 155 -20.02 30.35 -2.07
N GLN A 156 -19.86 31.21 -1.06
CA GLN A 156 -18.54 31.54 -0.50
C GLN A 156 -17.88 30.32 0.17
N PHE A 157 -18.64 29.52 0.92
CA PHE A 157 -18.14 28.29 1.55
C PHE A 157 -17.63 27.30 0.51
N LEU A 158 -18.45 26.98 -0.50
CA LEU A 158 -18.07 26.07 -1.59
C LEU A 158 -16.88 26.61 -2.39
N GLN A 159 -16.89 27.90 -2.74
CA GLN A 159 -15.80 28.52 -3.50
C GLN A 159 -14.48 28.46 -2.72
N GLN A 160 -14.48 28.74 -1.42
CA GLN A 160 -13.27 28.64 -0.59
C GLN A 160 -12.78 27.20 -0.43
N SER A 161 -13.69 26.24 -0.18
CA SER A 161 -13.33 24.82 -0.07
C SER A 161 -12.78 24.24 -1.38
N LEU A 162 -13.44 24.54 -2.51
CA LEU A 162 -13.01 24.06 -3.83
C LEU A 162 -11.71 24.73 -4.30
N THR A 163 -11.49 26.02 -3.99
CA THR A 163 -10.23 26.71 -4.33
C THR A 163 -9.07 26.10 -3.56
N LYS A 164 -9.22 25.86 -2.25
CA LYS A 164 -8.20 25.18 -1.44
C LYS A 164 -7.90 23.76 -1.95
N GLU A 165 -8.92 23.01 -2.34
CA GLU A 165 -8.74 21.66 -2.86
C GLU A 165 -8.10 21.66 -4.27
N ALA A 166 -8.40 22.65 -5.11
CA ALA A 166 -7.74 22.84 -6.41
C ALA A 166 -6.26 23.24 -6.27
N GLU A 167 -5.92 24.08 -5.29
CA GLU A 167 -4.53 24.42 -4.96
C GLU A 167 -3.77 23.17 -4.47
N ARG A 168 -4.38 22.38 -3.58
CA ARG A 168 -3.82 21.10 -3.11
C ARG A 168 -3.63 20.12 -4.26
N PHE A 169 -4.64 19.96 -5.13
CA PHE A 169 -4.53 19.12 -6.31
C PHE A 169 -3.36 19.56 -7.20
N THR A 170 -3.20 20.86 -7.45
CA THR A 170 -2.09 21.39 -8.25
C THR A 170 -0.72 21.03 -7.66
N ALA A 171 -0.60 21.01 -6.32
CA ALA A 171 0.63 20.61 -5.65
C ALA A 171 0.94 19.12 -5.81
N VAL A 172 -0.08 18.25 -5.78
CA VAL A 172 0.07 16.78 -5.83
C VAL A 172 0.03 16.23 -7.27
N GLN A 173 -0.46 17.02 -8.24
CA GLN A 173 -0.62 16.64 -9.64
C GLN A 173 0.65 16.01 -10.27
N PRO A 174 1.88 16.52 -10.05
CA PRO A 174 3.08 15.88 -10.61
C PRO A 174 3.28 14.44 -10.10
N LEU A 175 3.02 14.20 -8.81
CA LEU A 175 3.11 12.88 -8.18
C LEU A 175 2.07 11.92 -8.75
N LEU A 176 0.79 12.34 -8.79
CA LEU A 176 -0.29 11.52 -9.36
C LEU A 176 -0.06 11.21 -10.84
N SER A 177 0.46 12.17 -11.60
CA SER A 177 0.80 11.97 -13.01
C SER A 177 1.93 10.96 -13.18
N ARG A 178 2.94 10.98 -12.30
CA ARG A 178 4.00 9.97 -12.28
C ARG A 178 3.46 8.59 -11.91
N LEU A 179 2.68 8.47 -10.83
CA LEU A 179 2.09 7.21 -10.38
C LEU A 179 1.17 6.59 -11.42
N HIS A 180 0.28 7.39 -12.02
CA HIS A 180 -0.59 6.91 -13.09
C HIS A 180 0.20 6.35 -14.28
N LYS A 181 1.29 7.01 -14.67
CA LYS A 181 2.18 6.51 -15.73
C LYS A 181 2.87 5.21 -15.32
N LEU A 182 3.37 5.09 -14.09
CA LEU A 182 3.98 3.85 -13.61
C LEU A 182 2.98 2.68 -13.66
N ARG A 183 1.73 2.90 -13.22
CA ARG A 183 0.66 1.90 -13.32
C ARG A 183 0.32 1.54 -14.77
N GLN A 184 0.32 2.52 -15.68
CA GLN A 184 0.18 2.24 -17.12
C GLN A 184 1.33 1.39 -17.67
N VAL A 185 2.58 1.71 -17.30
CA VAL A 185 3.75 0.88 -17.68
C VAL A 185 3.56 -0.56 -17.20
N GLN A 186 3.14 -0.75 -15.95
CA GLN A 186 2.90 -2.08 -15.41
C GLN A 186 1.80 -2.83 -16.18
N ALA A 187 0.66 -2.17 -16.43
CA ALA A 187 -0.44 -2.77 -17.18
C ALA A 187 -0.02 -3.19 -18.60
N ILE A 188 0.68 -2.30 -19.32
CA ILE A 188 1.18 -2.57 -20.68
C ILE A 188 2.23 -3.69 -20.66
N ALA A 189 3.19 -3.63 -19.73
CA ALA A 189 4.23 -4.64 -19.60
C ALA A 189 3.62 -6.01 -19.29
N PHE A 190 2.66 -6.08 -18.36
CA PHE A 190 1.91 -7.27 -18.02
C PHE A 190 1.23 -7.89 -19.25
N GLU A 191 0.38 -7.14 -19.94
CA GLU A 191 -0.34 -7.64 -21.12
C GLU A 191 0.61 -8.07 -22.23
N ARG A 192 1.71 -7.32 -22.43
CA ARG A 192 2.67 -7.60 -23.50
C ARG A 192 3.54 -8.82 -23.20
N ILE A 193 4.02 -8.99 -21.97
CA ILE A 193 4.76 -10.18 -21.54
C ILE A 193 3.92 -11.42 -21.82
N HIS A 194 2.64 -11.39 -21.42
CA HIS A 194 1.72 -12.51 -21.64
C HIS A 194 1.47 -12.75 -23.13
N THR A 195 1.17 -11.70 -23.90
CA THR A 195 0.95 -11.80 -25.34
C THR A 195 2.17 -12.37 -26.09
N LEU A 196 3.38 -11.90 -25.76
CA LEU A 196 4.63 -12.37 -26.35
C LEU A 196 4.96 -13.81 -25.94
N SER A 197 4.82 -14.13 -24.65
CA SER A 197 5.05 -15.47 -24.11
C SER A 197 4.13 -16.49 -24.77
N LEU A 198 2.83 -16.18 -24.85
CA LEU A 198 1.83 -17.00 -25.52
C LEU A 198 2.11 -17.10 -27.02
N GLY A 199 2.34 -15.98 -27.70
CA GLY A 199 2.64 -15.97 -29.14
C GLY A 199 3.86 -16.81 -29.51
N SER A 200 4.93 -16.73 -28.71
CA SER A 200 6.16 -17.49 -28.92
C SER A 200 5.96 -18.99 -28.65
N LYS A 201 5.34 -19.36 -27.52
CA LYS A 201 4.99 -20.75 -27.20
C LYS A 201 4.07 -21.37 -28.25
N ARG A 202 3.12 -20.60 -28.78
CA ARG A 202 2.20 -21.03 -29.84
C ARG A 202 2.90 -21.30 -31.16
N LYS A 203 3.77 -20.38 -31.62
CA LYS A 203 4.45 -20.50 -32.91
C LYS A 203 5.62 -21.48 -32.89
N HIS A 204 6.34 -21.60 -31.77
CA HIS A 204 7.62 -22.31 -31.71
C HIS A 204 7.68 -23.44 -30.68
N GLY A 205 6.59 -23.67 -29.91
CA GLY A 205 6.54 -24.66 -28.83
C GLY A 205 7.36 -24.30 -27.58
N LYS A 206 8.12 -23.20 -27.64
CA LYS A 206 8.98 -22.65 -26.58
C LYS A 206 9.12 -21.15 -26.75
N ILE A 207 9.55 -20.46 -25.70
CA ILE A 207 9.93 -19.05 -25.82
C ILE A 207 11.27 -18.99 -26.56
N VAL A 208 11.30 -18.33 -27.71
CA VAL A 208 12.51 -18.18 -28.55
C VAL A 208 13.38 -17.06 -27.97
N GLY A 209 14.70 -17.16 -28.11
CA GLY A 209 15.66 -16.21 -27.52
C GLY A 209 15.37 -14.74 -27.82
N SER A 210 14.91 -14.40 -29.03
CA SER A 210 14.52 -13.01 -29.38
C SER A 210 13.30 -12.50 -28.64
N VAL A 211 12.36 -13.38 -28.27
CA VAL A 211 11.19 -13.04 -27.46
C VAL A 211 11.54 -13.04 -25.98
N GLN A 212 12.41 -13.95 -25.56
CA GLN A 212 12.92 -14.04 -24.18
C GLN A 212 13.60 -12.74 -23.75
N THR A 213 14.45 -12.16 -24.60
CA THR A 213 15.12 -10.88 -24.31
C THR A 213 14.12 -9.73 -24.17
N THR A 214 13.07 -9.69 -25.00
CA THR A 214 12.00 -8.69 -24.88
C THR A 214 11.18 -8.89 -23.60
N ILE A 215 10.87 -10.14 -23.24
CA ILE A 215 10.16 -10.46 -22.00
C ILE A 215 11.00 -10.05 -20.79
N GLU A 216 12.28 -10.41 -20.75
CA GLU A 216 13.19 -10.03 -19.66
C GLU A 216 13.30 -8.52 -19.50
N LYS A 217 13.36 -7.79 -20.62
CA LYS A 217 13.35 -6.32 -20.64
C LYS A 217 12.04 -5.76 -20.06
N LEU A 218 10.89 -6.24 -20.50
CA LEU A 218 9.58 -5.81 -19.99
C LEU A 218 9.38 -6.18 -18.53
N SER A 219 9.84 -7.36 -18.10
CA SER A 219 9.78 -7.79 -16.70
C SER A 219 10.66 -6.92 -15.82
N ARG A 220 11.83 -6.51 -16.30
CA ARG A 220 12.69 -5.55 -15.61
C ARG A 220 12.00 -4.20 -15.46
N LEU A 221 11.44 -3.64 -16.55
CA LEU A 221 10.71 -2.36 -16.52
C LEU A 221 9.49 -2.42 -15.59
N ASN A 222 8.72 -3.52 -15.62
CA ASN A 222 7.59 -3.71 -14.72
C ASN A 222 8.02 -3.70 -13.26
N LYS A 223 9.12 -4.39 -12.95
CA LYS A 223 9.67 -4.43 -11.60
C LYS A 223 10.20 -3.07 -11.15
N GLU A 224 10.94 -2.36 -12.00
CA GLU A 224 11.42 -1.00 -11.73
C GLU A 224 10.23 -0.04 -11.50
N ALA A 225 9.15 -0.18 -12.27
CA ALA A 225 7.94 0.62 -12.09
C ALA A 225 7.19 0.30 -10.79
N GLU A 226 7.17 -0.96 -10.36
CA GLU A 226 6.57 -1.41 -9.10
C GLU A 226 7.36 -0.91 -7.88
N GLU A 227 8.69 -1.04 -7.91
CA GLU A 227 9.58 -0.52 -6.86
C GLU A 227 9.50 1.02 -6.75
N GLU A 228 9.41 1.71 -7.89
CA GLU A 228 9.23 3.17 -7.92
C GLU A 228 7.86 3.60 -7.40
N GLU A 229 6.78 2.92 -7.80
CA GLU A 229 5.43 3.18 -7.28
C GLU A 229 5.40 3.01 -5.76
N GLN A 230 5.94 1.89 -5.26
CA GLN A 230 5.97 1.62 -3.82
C GLN A 230 6.77 2.69 -3.08
N ARG A 231 7.94 3.10 -3.59
CA ARG A 231 8.75 4.17 -2.98
C ARG A 231 7.97 5.49 -2.92
N LEU A 232 7.31 5.88 -4.00
CA LEU A 232 6.53 7.11 -4.07
C LEU A 232 5.31 7.08 -3.12
N GLU A 233 4.64 5.93 -2.98
CA GLU A 233 3.53 5.78 -2.02
C GLU A 233 4.01 5.78 -0.55
N GLU A 234 5.20 5.24 -0.26
CA GLU A 234 5.80 5.23 1.08
C GLU A 234 6.28 6.63 1.50
N GLU A 235 6.91 7.37 0.58
CA GLU A 235 7.42 8.74 0.80
C GLU A 235 6.32 9.81 0.80
N ALA A 236 5.11 9.49 0.30
CA ALA A 236 3.99 10.41 0.22
C ALA A 236 3.53 10.90 1.60
N SER A 237 3.31 12.21 1.72
CA SER A 237 2.66 12.83 2.88
C SER A 237 1.21 12.32 3.05
N PRO A 238 0.58 12.49 4.24
CA PRO A 238 -0.80 12.07 4.45
C PRO A 238 -1.79 12.66 3.43
N LEU A 239 -1.60 13.93 3.06
CA LEU A 239 -2.41 14.59 2.03
C LEU A 239 -2.22 13.92 0.66
N GLU A 240 -0.98 13.65 0.27
CA GLU A 240 -0.66 12.97 -0.99
C GLU A 240 -1.23 11.54 -1.00
N LYS A 241 -1.10 10.80 0.11
CA LYS A 241 -1.70 9.48 0.29
C LYS A 241 -3.22 9.50 0.09
N GLY A 242 -3.90 10.58 0.49
CA GLY A 242 -5.33 10.73 0.29
C GLY A 242 -5.68 10.83 -1.19
N TRP A 243 -4.93 11.64 -1.93
CA TRP A 243 -5.09 11.76 -3.37
C TRP A 243 -4.72 10.48 -4.12
N ILE A 244 -3.65 9.79 -3.71
CA ILE A 244 -3.25 8.49 -4.28
C ILE A 244 -4.35 7.45 -4.06
N ALA A 245 -4.92 7.41 -2.86
CA ALA A 245 -6.00 6.50 -2.52
C ALA A 245 -7.28 6.83 -3.32
N SER A 246 -7.61 8.11 -3.47
CA SER A 246 -8.74 8.56 -4.28
C SER A 246 -8.58 8.16 -5.75
N GLN A 247 -7.38 8.36 -6.31
CA GLN A 247 -7.05 7.92 -7.67
C GLN A 247 -7.21 6.39 -7.82
N ARG A 248 -6.75 5.61 -6.83
CA ARG A 248 -6.91 4.15 -6.82
C ARG A 248 -8.38 3.72 -6.77
N LEU A 249 -9.19 4.36 -5.92
CA LEU A 249 -10.62 4.08 -5.84
C LEU A 249 -11.35 4.42 -7.14
N LEU A 250 -10.99 5.52 -7.80
CA LEU A 250 -11.52 5.90 -9.12
C LEU A 250 -11.10 4.89 -10.20
N GLU A 251 -9.87 4.41 -10.19
CA GLU A 251 -9.39 3.34 -11.07
C GLU A 251 -10.19 2.04 -10.86
N TYR A 252 -10.46 1.66 -9.60
CA TYR A 252 -11.30 0.50 -9.28
C TYR A 252 -12.76 0.71 -9.69
N LYS A 253 -13.31 1.91 -9.51
CA LYS A 253 -14.67 2.26 -9.97
C LYS A 253 -14.80 2.08 -11.47
N GLN A 254 -13.80 2.54 -12.23
CA GLN A 254 -13.77 2.38 -13.68
C GLN A 254 -13.69 0.90 -14.09
N GLN A 255 -12.86 0.10 -13.42
CA GLN A 255 -12.75 -1.34 -13.68
C GLN A 255 -14.07 -2.08 -13.39
N LEU A 256 -14.78 -1.72 -12.31
CA LEU A 256 -16.12 -2.26 -12.02
C LEU A 256 -17.12 -1.93 -13.13
N LYS A 257 -17.07 -0.71 -13.67
CA LYS A 257 -17.96 -0.26 -14.75
C LYS A 257 -17.69 -0.97 -16.08
N GLU A 258 -16.42 -1.20 -16.41
CA GLU A 258 -16.01 -1.79 -17.70
C GLU A 258 -16.08 -3.31 -17.70
N ASP A 259 -15.56 -3.95 -16.65
CA ASP A 259 -15.30 -5.38 -16.64
C ASP A 259 -16.06 -6.13 -15.54
N ARG A 260 -16.76 -5.43 -14.64
CA ARG A 260 -17.35 -5.99 -13.40
C ARG A 260 -16.34 -6.77 -12.55
N PHE A 261 -15.06 -6.42 -12.67
CA PHE A 261 -13.96 -7.09 -11.99
C PHE A 261 -12.89 -6.06 -11.63
N VAL A 262 -12.43 -6.09 -10.39
CA VAL A 262 -11.33 -5.23 -9.92
C VAL A 262 -10.05 -6.05 -9.84
N MET A 263 -9.00 -5.54 -10.47
CA MET A 263 -7.65 -6.11 -10.39
C MET A 263 -6.96 -5.68 -9.10
N THR A 264 -7.24 -6.39 -8.01
CA THR A 264 -6.54 -6.18 -6.73
C THR A 264 -5.16 -6.87 -6.73
N PRO A 265 -4.25 -6.50 -5.80
CA PRO A 265 -2.95 -7.15 -5.68
C PRO A 265 -3.04 -8.67 -5.53
N SER A 266 -3.95 -9.19 -4.69
CA SER A 266 -4.13 -10.64 -4.53
C SER A 266 -4.61 -11.31 -5.83
N ARG A 267 -5.49 -10.66 -6.60
CA ARG A 267 -6.02 -11.21 -7.85
C ARG A 267 -5.00 -11.19 -8.99
N ARG A 268 -4.11 -10.19 -9.01
CA ARG A 268 -3.01 -10.11 -9.99
C ARG A 268 -2.10 -11.33 -9.91
N VAL A 269 -1.67 -11.71 -8.69
CA VAL A 269 -0.79 -12.88 -8.46
C VAL A 269 -1.45 -14.18 -8.95
N ILE A 270 -2.74 -14.37 -8.65
CA ILE A 270 -3.47 -15.57 -9.08
C ILE A 270 -3.62 -15.59 -10.61
N LEU A 271 -3.93 -14.44 -11.22
CA LEU A 271 -4.06 -14.33 -12.67
C LEU A 271 -2.75 -14.66 -13.40
N ASP A 272 -1.61 -14.21 -12.89
CA ASP A 272 -0.29 -14.55 -13.44
C ASP A 272 -0.03 -16.06 -13.45
N GLU A 273 -0.31 -16.73 -12.33
CA GLU A 273 -0.19 -18.19 -12.24
C GLU A 273 -1.16 -18.89 -13.21
N MET A 274 -2.38 -18.36 -13.36
CA MET A 274 -3.38 -18.90 -14.27
C MET A 274 -2.92 -18.81 -15.72
N ILE A 275 -2.44 -17.65 -16.16
CA ILE A 275 -1.99 -17.44 -17.53
C ILE A 275 -0.78 -18.34 -17.83
N ALA A 276 0.14 -18.53 -16.88
CA ALA A 276 1.26 -19.47 -17.04
C ALA A 276 0.79 -20.92 -17.23
N LYS A 277 -0.22 -21.37 -16.47
CA LYS A 277 -0.84 -22.71 -16.63
C LYS A 277 -1.59 -22.83 -17.95
N LEU A 278 -2.41 -21.85 -18.31
CA LEU A 278 -3.14 -21.81 -19.58
C LEU A 278 -2.17 -21.84 -20.78
N GLY A 279 -1.07 -21.09 -20.73
CA GLY A 279 -0.08 -21.07 -21.80
C GLY A 279 0.74 -22.36 -21.96
N SER A 280 0.78 -23.24 -20.95
CA SER A 280 1.53 -24.50 -21.00
C SER A 280 0.66 -25.73 -21.23
N LYS A 281 -0.51 -25.78 -20.57
CA LYS A 281 -1.43 -26.93 -20.60
C LYS A 281 -2.69 -26.68 -21.43
N GLY A 282 -2.98 -25.42 -21.78
CA GLY A 282 -4.25 -25.02 -22.39
C GLY A 282 -5.43 -25.07 -21.42
N ARG A 283 -5.22 -25.36 -20.13
CA ARG A 283 -6.30 -25.52 -19.16
C ARG A 283 -5.90 -25.25 -17.72
N VAL A 284 -6.87 -24.86 -16.89
CA VAL A 284 -6.71 -24.70 -15.43
C VAL A 284 -8.04 -24.98 -14.72
N LEU A 285 -7.97 -25.54 -13.50
CA LEU A 285 -9.12 -25.69 -12.61
C LEU A 285 -8.98 -24.76 -11.41
N LEU A 286 -9.97 -23.91 -11.20
CA LEU A 286 -10.11 -23.01 -10.06
C LEU A 286 -10.99 -23.68 -9.00
N LEU A 287 -10.42 -23.85 -7.82
CA LEU A 287 -11.04 -24.39 -6.63
C LEU A 287 -11.18 -23.28 -5.59
N GLY A 288 -12.26 -23.31 -4.81
CA GLY A 288 -12.48 -22.37 -3.72
C GLY A 288 -13.96 -22.25 -3.39
N SER A 289 -14.29 -21.55 -2.32
CA SER A 289 -15.66 -21.37 -1.85
C SER A 289 -16.52 -20.51 -2.81
N ASN A 290 -17.84 -20.57 -2.67
CA ASN A 290 -18.74 -19.68 -3.40
C ASN A 290 -18.46 -18.22 -3.02
N GLY A 291 -18.60 -17.29 -3.97
CA GLY A 291 -18.35 -15.87 -3.72
C GLY A 291 -16.88 -15.44 -3.76
N THR A 292 -15.91 -16.34 -3.99
CA THR A 292 -14.48 -15.96 -4.11
C THR A 292 -14.11 -15.30 -5.45
N GLY A 293 -15.04 -15.20 -6.41
CA GLY A 293 -14.80 -14.54 -7.70
C GLY A 293 -14.13 -15.42 -8.78
N LYS A 294 -14.19 -16.75 -8.66
CA LYS A 294 -13.58 -17.71 -9.62
C LYS A 294 -14.03 -17.48 -11.07
N THR A 295 -15.33 -17.30 -11.27
CA THR A 295 -15.93 -17.15 -12.61
C THR A 295 -15.43 -15.89 -13.30
N GLU A 296 -15.40 -14.76 -12.60
CA GLU A 296 -14.94 -13.49 -13.17
C GLU A 296 -13.42 -13.46 -13.38
N LEU A 297 -12.66 -14.08 -12.48
CA LEU A 297 -11.22 -14.28 -12.68
C LEU A 297 -10.92 -15.17 -13.89
N GLY A 298 -11.68 -16.25 -14.07
CA GLY A 298 -11.60 -17.13 -15.24
C GLY A 298 -11.96 -16.42 -16.55
N ALA A 299 -13.02 -15.63 -16.53
CA ALA A 299 -13.44 -14.81 -17.66
C ALA A 299 -12.35 -13.80 -18.06
N LYS A 300 -11.73 -13.10 -17.09
CA LYS A 300 -10.63 -12.16 -17.34
C LYS A 300 -9.41 -12.87 -17.94
N ALA A 301 -9.04 -14.03 -17.42
CA ALA A 301 -7.93 -14.82 -17.96
C ALA A 301 -8.18 -15.27 -19.41
N LEU A 302 -9.39 -15.74 -19.74
CA LEU A 302 -9.72 -16.15 -21.11
C LEU A 302 -9.84 -14.96 -22.08
N LYS A 303 -10.32 -13.79 -21.63
CA LYS A 303 -10.25 -12.57 -22.46
C LYS A 303 -8.82 -12.28 -22.91
N LEU A 304 -7.84 -12.42 -22.01
CA LEU A 304 -6.42 -12.18 -22.29
C LEU A 304 -5.78 -13.29 -23.15
N VAL A 305 -6.06 -14.55 -22.83
CA VAL A 305 -5.36 -15.69 -23.46
C VAL A 305 -6.01 -16.08 -24.78
N SER A 306 -7.34 -16.04 -24.88
CA SER A 306 -8.11 -16.66 -25.97
C SER A 306 -9.06 -15.70 -26.68
N ASN A 307 -8.83 -14.38 -26.59
CA ASN A 307 -9.66 -13.34 -27.20
C ASN A 307 -11.14 -13.38 -26.78
N GLY A 308 -11.40 -13.90 -25.58
CA GLY A 308 -12.74 -14.14 -25.05
C GLY A 308 -13.02 -15.62 -24.82
N TYR A 309 -14.28 -15.93 -24.53
CA TYR A 309 -14.69 -17.28 -24.16
C TYR A 309 -16.14 -17.59 -24.53
N HIS A 310 -16.46 -18.88 -24.55
CA HIS A 310 -17.81 -19.40 -24.51
C HIS A 310 -18.08 -20.05 -23.15
N LEU A 311 -19.24 -19.75 -22.57
CA LEU A 311 -19.65 -20.28 -21.27
C LEU A 311 -20.31 -21.65 -21.44
N VAL A 312 -19.93 -22.59 -20.58
CA VAL A 312 -20.59 -23.87 -20.34
C VAL A 312 -21.07 -23.87 -18.89
N PRO A 313 -22.35 -23.55 -18.63
CA PRO A 313 -22.92 -23.65 -17.29
C PRO A 313 -23.21 -25.13 -16.98
N TRP A 314 -22.60 -25.66 -15.92
CA TRP A 314 -22.84 -27.03 -15.50
C TRP A 314 -23.99 -27.11 -14.51
N GLN A 315 -24.86 -28.07 -14.78
CA GLN A 315 -25.99 -28.48 -13.94
C GLN A 315 -26.17 -29.99 -14.09
N GLU A 316 -26.98 -30.59 -13.22
CA GLU A 316 -27.19 -32.05 -13.21
C GLU A 316 -27.69 -32.58 -14.57
N GLY A 317 -28.49 -31.76 -15.27
CA GLY A 317 -29.01 -32.07 -16.61
C GLY A 317 -28.08 -31.75 -17.79
N THR A 318 -26.87 -31.23 -17.58
CA THR A 318 -25.97 -30.88 -18.69
C THR A 318 -25.55 -32.13 -19.47
N THR A 319 -25.82 -32.12 -20.77
CA THR A 319 -25.52 -33.23 -21.68
C THR A 319 -24.37 -32.91 -22.64
N GLY A 320 -23.87 -33.93 -23.34
CA GLY A 320 -22.90 -33.72 -24.42
C GLY A 320 -23.43 -32.82 -25.54
N GLN A 321 -24.75 -32.75 -25.76
CA GLN A 321 -25.34 -31.87 -26.77
C GLN A 321 -25.25 -30.39 -26.39
N ASP A 322 -25.31 -30.07 -25.09
CA ASP A 322 -25.19 -28.71 -24.61
C ASP A 322 -23.75 -28.19 -24.73
N ILE A 323 -22.77 -29.09 -24.65
CA ILE A 323 -21.33 -28.79 -24.71
C ILE A 323 -20.82 -28.74 -26.14
N PHE A 324 -21.12 -29.78 -26.93
CA PHE A 324 -20.57 -29.98 -28.27
C PHE A 324 -21.56 -29.60 -29.39
N GLY A 325 -22.85 -29.51 -29.08
CA GLY A 325 -23.89 -29.17 -30.04
C GLY A 325 -24.76 -30.36 -30.42
N ARG A 326 -25.74 -30.10 -31.29
CA ARG A 326 -26.72 -31.08 -31.74
C ARG A 326 -26.99 -30.93 -33.23
N GLN A 327 -27.34 -32.03 -33.88
CA GLN A 327 -27.85 -31.98 -35.24
C GLN A 327 -29.26 -31.37 -35.23
N GLU A 328 -29.49 -30.40 -36.10
CA GLU A 328 -30.78 -29.74 -36.32
C GLU A 328 -31.15 -29.84 -37.79
N ILE A 329 -32.41 -30.12 -38.06
CA ILE A 329 -32.94 -30.08 -39.41
C ILE A 329 -33.37 -28.63 -39.69
N ARG A 330 -32.74 -27.98 -40.65
CA ARG A 330 -33.03 -26.60 -41.05
C ARG A 330 -33.72 -26.58 -42.40
N ARG A 331 -34.72 -25.71 -42.57
CA ARG A 331 -35.28 -25.40 -43.88
C ARG A 331 -34.58 -24.16 -44.43
N GLN A 332 -33.77 -24.33 -45.47
CA GLN A 332 -33.25 -23.22 -46.28
C GLN A 332 -33.78 -23.38 -47.71
N ASN A 333 -34.30 -22.28 -48.28
CA ASN A 333 -34.79 -22.21 -49.66
C ASN A 333 -35.81 -23.31 -50.06
N GLY A 334 -36.66 -23.74 -49.13
CA GLY A 334 -37.70 -24.76 -49.39
C GLY A 334 -37.22 -26.22 -49.33
N HIS A 335 -35.91 -26.46 -49.14
CA HIS A 335 -35.34 -27.78 -48.92
C HIS A 335 -35.05 -28.03 -47.44
N VAL A 336 -35.15 -29.29 -47.05
CA VAL A 336 -34.86 -29.77 -45.70
C VAL A 336 -33.40 -30.25 -45.68
N GLU A 337 -32.54 -29.52 -44.99
CA GLU A 337 -31.12 -29.86 -44.86
C GLU A 337 -30.80 -30.18 -43.40
N SER A 338 -30.03 -31.25 -43.16
CA SER A 338 -29.49 -31.54 -41.83
C SER A 338 -28.24 -30.70 -41.61
N GLY A 339 -28.18 -29.93 -40.51
CA GLY A 339 -27.06 -29.07 -40.17
C GLY A 339 -26.69 -29.17 -38.69
N LEU A 340 -25.42 -28.95 -38.37
CA LEU A 340 -24.96 -28.91 -36.98
C LEU A 340 -25.23 -27.54 -36.36
N ARG A 341 -25.83 -27.51 -35.18
CA ARG A 341 -25.76 -26.35 -34.29
C ARG A 341 -24.63 -26.57 -33.29
N PRO A 342 -23.47 -25.89 -33.45
CA PRO A 342 -22.30 -26.14 -32.61
C PRO A 342 -22.53 -25.63 -31.18
N GLY A 343 -22.13 -26.44 -30.21
CA GLY A 343 -22.09 -26.07 -28.79
C GLY A 343 -20.92 -25.14 -28.46
N PRO A 344 -20.85 -24.61 -27.22
CA PRO A 344 -19.78 -23.72 -26.76
C PRO A 344 -18.36 -24.24 -27.05
N MET A 345 -18.11 -25.53 -26.79
CA MET A 345 -16.79 -26.12 -26.97
C MET A 345 -16.46 -26.27 -28.45
N THR A 346 -17.41 -26.71 -29.27
CA THR A 346 -17.23 -26.82 -30.73
C THR A 346 -16.97 -25.46 -31.36
N ARG A 347 -17.65 -24.40 -30.93
CA ARG A 347 -17.37 -23.03 -31.40
C ARG A 347 -15.95 -22.57 -31.05
N ALA A 348 -15.47 -22.89 -29.84
CA ALA A 348 -14.10 -22.56 -29.46
C ALA A 348 -13.05 -23.37 -30.24
N ILE A 349 -13.35 -24.63 -30.57
CA ILE A 349 -12.47 -25.51 -31.35
C ILE A 349 -12.44 -25.09 -32.83
N GLU A 350 -13.56 -24.63 -33.37
CA GLU A 350 -13.66 -24.15 -34.77
C GLU A 350 -13.38 -22.65 -34.92
N ALA A 351 -12.96 -21.98 -33.84
CA ALA A 351 -12.66 -20.55 -33.82
C ALA A 351 -11.54 -20.21 -34.80
N LYS A 352 -11.77 -19.17 -35.60
CA LYS A 352 -10.77 -18.62 -36.50
C LYS A 352 -9.83 -17.65 -35.78
N GLU A 353 -8.76 -17.25 -36.45
CA GLU A 353 -7.84 -16.25 -35.91
C GLU A 353 -8.60 -14.95 -35.58
N GLY A 354 -8.43 -14.46 -34.35
CA GLY A 354 -9.14 -13.29 -33.84
C GLY A 354 -10.49 -13.59 -33.16
N GLU A 355 -11.05 -14.80 -33.32
CA GLU A 355 -12.28 -15.20 -32.66
C GLU A 355 -12.01 -15.79 -31.26
N PRO A 356 -13.03 -15.80 -30.36
CA PRO A 356 -12.93 -16.42 -29.05
C PRO A 356 -12.67 -17.93 -29.14
N ALA A 357 -11.50 -18.37 -28.67
CA ALA A 357 -11.13 -19.79 -28.58
C ALA A 357 -11.14 -20.32 -27.14
N GLY A 358 -11.68 -19.53 -26.21
CA GLY A 358 -11.75 -19.88 -24.79
C GLY A 358 -13.02 -20.63 -24.43
N VAL A 359 -12.95 -21.51 -23.44
CA VAL A 359 -14.14 -22.14 -22.83
C VAL A 359 -14.08 -21.95 -21.32
N LEU A 360 -15.13 -21.36 -20.75
CA LEU A 360 -15.32 -21.26 -19.30
C LEU A 360 -16.35 -22.31 -18.87
N HIS A 361 -15.89 -23.33 -18.17
CA HIS A 361 -16.71 -24.36 -17.57
C HIS A 361 -17.05 -23.95 -16.14
N ASP A 362 -18.26 -23.43 -15.94
CA ASP A 362 -18.68 -22.89 -14.65
C ASP A 362 -19.41 -23.93 -13.81
N GLU A 363 -18.96 -24.12 -12.57
CA GLU A 363 -19.46 -25.09 -11.60
C GLU A 363 -19.40 -26.55 -12.08
N LEU A 364 -18.26 -26.98 -12.64
CA LEU A 364 -18.05 -28.32 -13.21
C LEU A 364 -18.53 -29.46 -12.29
N ASN A 365 -18.41 -29.28 -10.98
CA ASN A 365 -18.83 -30.24 -9.95
C ASN A 365 -20.35 -30.50 -9.89
N LEU A 366 -21.19 -29.71 -10.58
CA LEU A 366 -22.63 -29.95 -10.69
C LEU A 366 -22.98 -30.86 -11.88
N GLY A 367 -22.03 -31.10 -12.79
CA GLY A 367 -22.22 -32.00 -13.92
C GLY A 367 -22.18 -33.47 -13.55
N SER A 368 -22.91 -34.31 -14.30
CA SER A 368 -22.76 -35.77 -14.15
C SER A 368 -21.36 -36.24 -14.57
N LEU A 369 -20.77 -37.17 -13.81
CA LEU A 369 -19.46 -37.76 -14.14
C LEU A 369 -19.42 -38.31 -15.58
N ARG A 370 -20.52 -38.92 -16.05
CA ARG A 370 -20.63 -39.42 -17.43
C ARG A 370 -20.42 -38.32 -18.46
N THR A 371 -21.05 -37.16 -18.29
CA THR A 371 -20.89 -36.01 -19.19
C THR A 371 -19.48 -35.43 -19.07
N ILE A 372 -18.96 -35.27 -17.84
CA ILE A 372 -17.61 -34.76 -17.61
C ILE A 372 -16.56 -35.64 -18.29
N TYR A 373 -16.71 -36.97 -18.22
CA TYR A 373 -15.79 -37.91 -18.86
C TYR A 373 -15.77 -37.84 -20.39
N LEU A 374 -16.76 -37.21 -21.04
CA LEU A 374 -16.69 -36.91 -22.48
C LEU A 374 -15.52 -35.96 -22.81
N LEU A 375 -15.17 -35.08 -21.86
CA LEU A 375 -14.07 -34.12 -22.01
C LEU A 375 -12.69 -34.76 -21.82
N LYS A 376 -12.61 -35.97 -21.25
CA LYS A 376 -11.34 -36.63 -20.93
C LYS A 376 -10.45 -36.82 -22.16
N LYS A 377 -11.03 -37.00 -23.34
CA LYS A 377 -10.27 -37.08 -24.60
C LYS A 377 -9.57 -35.75 -24.93
N LEU A 378 -10.19 -34.62 -24.60
CA LEU A 378 -9.68 -33.26 -24.82
C LEU A 378 -8.71 -32.81 -23.72
N TRP A 379 -8.81 -33.39 -22.53
CA TRP A 379 -7.87 -33.11 -21.44
C TRP A 379 -6.45 -33.65 -21.64
N ASN A 380 -6.24 -34.51 -22.63
CA ASN A 380 -4.91 -34.95 -23.02
C ASN A 380 -4.36 -34.18 -24.22
N SER A 381 -5.20 -33.43 -24.95
CA SER A 381 -4.78 -32.68 -26.12
C SER A 381 -4.23 -31.31 -25.75
N ARG A 382 -3.32 -30.81 -26.59
CA ARG A 382 -2.73 -29.47 -26.49
C ARG A 382 -3.20 -28.60 -27.66
N PRO A 383 -3.18 -27.26 -27.50
CA PRO A 383 -3.36 -26.35 -28.63
C PRO A 383 -2.49 -26.76 -29.83
N GLY A 384 -3.07 -26.77 -31.03
CA GLY A 384 -2.43 -27.22 -32.27
C GLY A 384 -2.50 -28.74 -32.56
N GLN A 385 -3.06 -29.56 -31.67
CA GLN A 385 -3.25 -30.99 -31.92
C GLN A 385 -4.61 -31.30 -32.55
N GLU A 386 -4.66 -32.35 -33.36
CA GLU A 386 -5.92 -32.92 -33.85
C GLU A 386 -6.65 -33.67 -32.74
N VAL A 387 -7.93 -33.36 -32.59
CA VAL A 387 -8.82 -33.98 -31.62
C VAL A 387 -10.08 -34.51 -32.30
N ASP A 388 -10.60 -35.58 -31.72
CA ASP A 388 -11.90 -36.15 -32.06
C ASP A 388 -12.97 -35.42 -31.23
N VAL A 389 -13.90 -34.74 -31.91
CA VAL A 389 -14.99 -33.99 -31.29
C VAL A 389 -16.27 -34.82 -31.44
N PRO A 390 -16.98 -35.18 -30.34
CA PRO A 390 -18.06 -36.17 -30.38
C PRO A 390 -19.24 -35.95 -31.36
N VAL A 391 -19.41 -34.73 -31.87
CA VAL A 391 -20.53 -34.34 -32.76
C VAL A 391 -20.04 -34.01 -34.18
N LEU A 392 -18.73 -34.11 -34.43
CA LEU A 392 -18.13 -33.91 -35.74
C LEU A 392 -17.67 -35.24 -36.31
N ASP A 393 -17.92 -35.45 -37.60
CA ASP A 393 -17.52 -36.67 -38.31
C ASP A 393 -16.00 -36.72 -38.60
N GLU A 394 -15.33 -35.58 -38.47
CA GLU A 394 -13.91 -35.41 -38.75
C GLU A 394 -13.17 -34.83 -37.54
N LYS A 395 -11.88 -35.16 -37.44
CA LYS A 395 -10.99 -34.53 -36.47
C LYS A 395 -10.87 -33.03 -36.73
N ARG A 396 -10.65 -32.27 -35.66
CA ARG A 396 -10.37 -30.83 -35.72
C ARG A 396 -9.05 -30.52 -35.05
N THR A 397 -8.32 -29.57 -35.61
CA THR A 397 -7.11 -29.06 -34.99
C THR A 397 -7.48 -27.97 -34.00
N LEU A 398 -7.07 -28.13 -32.73
CA LEU A 398 -7.30 -27.11 -31.71
C LEU A 398 -6.59 -25.80 -32.10
N PRO A 399 -7.26 -24.64 -32.03
CA PRO A 399 -6.63 -23.35 -32.25
C PRO A 399 -5.43 -23.16 -31.32
N LEU A 400 -4.40 -22.44 -31.78
CA LEU A 400 -3.21 -22.19 -30.95
C LEU A 400 -3.54 -21.35 -29.70
N ASN A 401 -4.58 -20.53 -29.77
CA ASN A 401 -5.10 -19.74 -28.65
C ASN A 401 -6.20 -20.44 -27.84
N TYR A 402 -6.46 -21.71 -28.11
CA TYR A 402 -7.46 -22.48 -27.38
C TYR A 402 -7.08 -22.64 -25.90
N ALA A 403 -8.03 -22.34 -25.02
CA ALA A 403 -7.83 -22.34 -23.58
C ALA A 403 -9.12 -22.70 -22.83
N GLU A 404 -9.00 -23.45 -21.74
CA GLU A 404 -10.13 -23.90 -20.94
C GLU A 404 -9.95 -23.52 -19.46
N VAL A 405 -10.89 -22.78 -18.89
CA VAL A 405 -10.94 -22.54 -17.44
C VAL A 405 -12.11 -23.31 -16.87
N TYR A 406 -11.85 -24.05 -15.81
CA TYR A 406 -12.85 -24.78 -15.05
C TYR A 406 -13.00 -24.13 -13.68
N THR A 407 -14.22 -23.93 -13.22
CA THR A 407 -14.50 -23.57 -11.82
C THR A 407 -15.16 -24.77 -11.15
N ALA A 408 -14.78 -25.04 -9.91
CA ALA A 408 -15.45 -26.02 -9.09
C ALA A 408 -15.39 -25.62 -7.62
N ASN A 409 -16.42 -26.02 -6.88
CA ASN A 409 -16.46 -25.87 -5.44
C ASN A 409 -16.12 -27.24 -4.83
N PRO A 410 -14.95 -27.39 -4.17
CA PRO A 410 -14.54 -28.69 -3.64
C PRO A 410 -15.54 -29.22 -2.62
N LYS A 411 -15.66 -30.55 -2.55
CA LYS A 411 -16.47 -31.20 -1.52
C LYS A 411 -15.78 -31.02 -0.17
N ASP A 412 -16.52 -30.46 0.78
CA ASP A 412 -16.16 -30.46 2.20
C ASP A 412 -17.28 -31.18 2.99
N GLU A 413 -17.11 -31.37 4.30
CA GLU A 413 -18.14 -31.90 5.21
C GLU A 413 -19.47 -31.15 5.09
N ARG A 414 -19.42 -29.88 4.63
CA ARG A 414 -20.54 -28.97 4.31
C ARG A 414 -21.43 -29.46 3.16
N THR A 415 -20.91 -30.33 2.30
CA THR A 415 -21.52 -30.77 1.05
C THR A 415 -21.44 -32.29 0.92
N SER A 416 -21.76 -33.00 2.00
CA SER A 416 -21.76 -34.47 2.05
C SER A 416 -22.54 -35.12 0.90
N ASN A 417 -23.61 -34.47 0.44
CA ASN A 417 -24.46 -34.87 -0.69
C ASN A 417 -23.85 -34.60 -2.08
N ARG A 418 -22.81 -33.77 -2.19
CA ARG A 418 -22.10 -33.56 -3.48
C ARG A 418 -21.22 -34.77 -3.76
N GLU A 419 -21.12 -35.18 -5.01
CA GLU A 419 -20.13 -36.19 -5.39
C GLU A 419 -18.72 -35.63 -5.13
N GLU A 420 -17.85 -36.46 -4.56
CA GLU A 420 -16.46 -36.09 -4.33
C GLU A 420 -15.81 -35.83 -5.69
N PHE A 421 -15.23 -34.65 -5.87
CA PHE A 421 -14.63 -34.27 -7.13
C PHE A 421 -13.42 -35.18 -7.39
N ASP A 422 -13.50 -35.99 -8.45
CA ASP A 422 -12.52 -37.03 -8.76
C ASP A 422 -11.09 -36.48 -8.75
N ALA A 423 -10.24 -37.05 -7.89
CA ALA A 423 -8.85 -36.60 -7.71
C ALA A 423 -8.02 -36.71 -9.00
N GLY A 424 -8.38 -37.63 -9.90
CA GLY A 424 -7.81 -37.75 -11.23
C GLY A 424 -8.14 -36.54 -12.11
N ILE A 425 -9.37 -36.03 -12.04
CA ILE A 425 -9.78 -34.80 -12.74
C ILE A 425 -8.99 -33.60 -12.22
N THR A 426 -8.90 -33.42 -10.90
CA THR A 426 -8.12 -32.34 -10.28
C THR A 426 -6.66 -32.35 -10.72
N ARG A 427 -6.06 -33.54 -10.77
CA ARG A 427 -4.66 -33.73 -11.19
C ARG A 427 -4.45 -33.37 -12.67
N VAL A 428 -5.39 -33.77 -13.53
CA VAL A 428 -5.31 -33.53 -14.98
C VAL A 428 -5.52 -32.05 -15.31
N LEU A 429 -6.49 -31.40 -14.67
CA LEU A 429 -6.81 -30.00 -14.92
C LEU A 429 -5.86 -29.01 -14.23
N GLY A 430 -5.11 -29.45 -13.21
CA GLY A 430 -4.14 -28.63 -12.50
C GLY A 430 -4.79 -27.61 -11.57
N GLY A 431 -5.39 -28.11 -10.49
CA GLY A 431 -6.09 -27.32 -9.48
C GLY A 431 -5.30 -26.13 -8.95
N MET A 432 -5.99 -25.00 -8.76
CA MET A 432 -5.51 -23.77 -8.16
C MET A 432 -6.55 -23.28 -7.16
N ASN A 433 -6.12 -22.96 -5.94
CA ASN A 433 -7.02 -22.44 -4.92
C ASN A 433 -7.22 -20.93 -5.06
N VAL A 434 -8.47 -20.47 -4.99
CA VAL A 434 -8.86 -19.07 -5.07
C VAL A 434 -9.51 -18.68 -3.74
N PRO A 435 -8.77 -18.02 -2.83
CA PRO A 435 -9.31 -17.60 -1.53
C PRO A 435 -10.25 -16.40 -1.66
N PHE A 436 -10.97 -16.09 -0.58
CA PHE A 436 -11.68 -14.81 -0.44
C PHE A 436 -10.70 -13.63 -0.53
N LEU A 437 -11.24 -12.46 -0.89
CA LEU A 437 -10.46 -11.21 -0.92
C LEU A 437 -10.02 -10.84 0.51
N LYS A 438 -8.88 -10.17 0.63
CA LYS A 438 -8.44 -9.63 1.94
C LYS A 438 -9.35 -8.48 2.39
N GLN A 439 -9.38 -8.19 3.69
CA GLN A 439 -10.25 -7.16 4.27
C GLN A 439 -10.04 -5.79 3.63
N ASP A 440 -8.78 -5.35 3.50
CA ASP A 440 -8.38 -4.08 2.89
C ASP A 440 -8.79 -3.98 1.42
N GLU A 441 -8.66 -5.09 0.68
CA GLU A 441 -9.10 -5.16 -0.71
C GLU A 441 -10.64 -5.11 -0.83
N GLN A 442 -11.37 -5.79 0.05
CA GLN A 442 -12.85 -5.72 0.08
C GLN A 442 -13.32 -4.29 0.43
N GLU A 443 -12.71 -3.66 1.43
CA GLU A 443 -13.00 -2.29 1.85
C GLU A 443 -12.80 -1.30 0.69
N GLN A 444 -11.66 -1.37 0.00
CA GLN A 444 -11.39 -0.50 -1.15
C GLN A 444 -12.36 -0.72 -2.31
N ILE A 445 -12.80 -1.95 -2.59
CA ILE A 445 -13.79 -2.21 -3.65
C ILE A 445 -15.15 -1.59 -3.28
N ILE A 446 -15.57 -1.70 -2.02
CA ILE A 446 -16.82 -1.08 -1.54
C ILE A 446 -16.71 0.44 -1.60
N LEU A 447 -15.61 1.04 -1.13
CA LEU A 447 -15.40 2.49 -1.21
C LEU A 447 -15.31 2.98 -2.67
N ALA A 448 -14.71 2.20 -3.57
CA ALA A 448 -14.68 2.51 -5.01
C ALA A 448 -16.08 2.52 -5.64
N LYS A 449 -17.01 1.73 -5.11
CA LYS A 449 -18.42 1.78 -5.54
C LYS A 449 -19.13 3.05 -5.06
N LEU A 450 -18.68 3.62 -3.95
CA LEU A 450 -19.32 4.75 -3.25
C LEU A 450 -18.69 6.13 -3.52
N ILE A 451 -17.45 6.17 -4.00
CA ILE A 451 -16.76 7.41 -4.36
C ILE A 451 -17.41 8.04 -5.60
N ASP A 452 -17.59 9.35 -5.64
CA ASP A 452 -18.08 10.05 -6.84
C ASP A 452 -16.97 10.17 -7.93
N GLU A 453 -17.27 10.77 -9.08
CA GLU A 453 -16.28 10.95 -10.16
C GLU A 453 -15.26 12.08 -9.85
N ASN A 454 -15.54 12.92 -8.84
CA ASN A 454 -14.67 14.00 -8.40
C ASN A 454 -13.64 13.54 -7.35
N GLY A 455 -13.74 12.29 -6.89
CA GLY A 455 -12.90 11.71 -5.83
C GLY A 455 -13.40 11.99 -4.41
N VAL A 456 -14.61 12.52 -4.26
CA VAL A 456 -15.26 12.77 -2.97
C VAL A 456 -16.01 11.52 -2.55
N LEU A 457 -15.73 11.05 -1.33
CA LEU A 457 -16.57 10.06 -0.68
C LEU A 457 -17.64 10.82 0.09
N HIS A 458 -18.89 10.67 -0.31
CA HIS A 458 -19.99 11.26 0.44
C HIS A 458 -20.27 10.43 1.70
N LEU A 459 -19.32 10.27 2.60
CA LEU A 459 -19.55 9.59 3.88
C LEU A 459 -18.92 10.46 4.97
N SER A 460 -19.49 10.44 6.16
CA SER A 460 -18.76 10.94 7.33
C SER A 460 -17.61 9.99 7.68
N LYS A 461 -16.63 10.44 8.47
CA LYS A 461 -15.54 9.57 8.97
C LYS A 461 -16.12 8.40 9.77
N SER A 462 -17.09 8.67 10.65
CA SER A 462 -17.78 7.64 11.42
C SER A 462 -18.57 6.67 10.54
N GLU A 463 -19.21 7.13 9.47
CA GLU A 463 -19.90 6.24 8.52
C GLU A 463 -18.94 5.34 7.76
N ALA A 464 -17.80 5.87 7.32
CA ALA A 464 -16.75 5.09 6.67
C ALA A 464 -16.14 4.06 7.63
N GLN A 465 -15.97 4.40 8.90
CA GLN A 465 -15.52 3.49 9.94
C GLN A 465 -16.54 2.35 10.18
N THR A 466 -17.84 2.65 10.24
CA THR A 466 -18.88 1.62 10.31
C THR A 466 -18.87 0.68 9.11
N LEU A 467 -18.58 1.19 7.90
CA LEU A 467 -18.42 0.36 6.70
C LEU A 467 -17.22 -0.58 6.80
N ARG A 468 -16.08 -0.08 7.29
CA ARG A 468 -14.90 -0.90 7.55
C ARG A 468 -15.20 -2.01 8.56
N GLU A 469 -15.92 -1.70 9.64
CA GLU A 469 -16.35 -2.68 10.64
C GLU A 469 -17.29 -3.73 10.03
N LEU A 470 -18.20 -3.32 9.14
CA LEU A 470 -19.06 -4.25 8.38
C LEU A 470 -18.23 -5.18 7.47
N VAL A 471 -17.22 -4.66 6.78
CA VAL A 471 -16.30 -5.47 5.95
C VAL A 471 -15.52 -6.45 6.84
N ALA A 472 -15.05 -6.01 8.01
CA ALA A 472 -14.38 -6.89 8.97
C ALA A 472 -15.32 -7.99 9.48
N SER A 473 -16.58 -7.68 9.78
CA SER A 473 -17.60 -8.68 10.10
C SER A 473 -17.82 -9.65 8.95
N ALA A 474 -17.87 -9.18 7.70
CA ALA A 474 -18.02 -10.03 6.54
C ALA A 474 -16.87 -11.04 6.43
N VAL A 475 -15.62 -10.60 6.58
CA VAL A 475 -14.43 -11.48 6.60
C VAL A 475 -14.54 -12.53 7.71
N MET A 476 -14.98 -12.16 8.92
CA MET A 476 -15.18 -13.13 10.00
C MET A 476 -16.28 -14.17 9.67
N THR A 477 -17.39 -13.76 9.04
CA THR A 477 -18.40 -14.73 8.58
C THR A 477 -17.85 -15.66 7.50
N GLN A 478 -16.99 -15.17 6.60
CA GLN A 478 -16.30 -15.97 5.58
C GLN A 478 -15.35 -16.99 6.25
N GLN A 479 -14.61 -16.58 7.28
CA GLN A 479 -13.72 -17.47 8.03
C GLN A 479 -14.50 -18.54 8.82
N CYS A 480 -15.63 -18.18 9.44
CA CYS A 480 -16.55 -19.15 10.07
C CYS A 480 -17.14 -20.14 9.06
N PHE A 481 -17.44 -19.67 7.84
CA PHE A 481 -17.91 -20.50 6.75
C PHE A 481 -16.83 -21.47 6.23
N ASP A 482 -15.59 -20.99 6.05
CA ASP A 482 -14.44 -21.79 5.62
C ASP A 482 -13.77 -22.59 6.73
N ARG A 483 -14.26 -22.44 7.98
CA ARG A 483 -13.73 -23.10 9.18
C ARG A 483 -12.28 -22.73 9.46
N ALA A 484 -11.86 -21.56 8.99
CA ALA A 484 -10.56 -20.98 9.21
C ALA A 484 -10.50 -20.34 10.61
N PHE A 485 -10.88 -21.08 11.66
CA PHE A 485 -11.02 -20.55 13.02
C PHE A 485 -9.69 -20.01 13.58
N ALA A 486 -8.56 -20.59 13.16
CA ALA A 486 -7.24 -20.06 13.51
C ALA A 486 -7.04 -18.61 13.05
N ASP A 487 -7.67 -18.21 11.95
CA ASP A 487 -7.56 -16.86 11.37
C ASP A 487 -8.48 -15.84 12.06
N LEU A 488 -9.46 -16.28 12.88
CA LEU A 488 -10.29 -15.39 13.71
C LEU A 488 -9.56 -14.89 14.96
N GLY A 489 -8.62 -15.68 15.48
CA GLY A 489 -7.95 -15.43 16.76
C GLY A 489 -8.75 -15.91 17.99
N ASP A 490 -8.03 -16.35 19.03
CA ASP A 490 -8.63 -16.99 20.23
C ASP A 490 -9.57 -16.07 21.01
N GLU A 491 -9.28 -14.77 21.05
CA GLU A 491 -10.08 -13.77 21.75
C GLU A 491 -11.48 -13.62 21.12
N ALA A 492 -11.53 -13.38 19.81
CA ALA A 492 -12.78 -13.26 19.07
C ALA A 492 -13.61 -14.55 19.13
N LEU A 493 -12.97 -15.72 19.05
CA LEU A 493 -13.65 -17.01 19.20
C LEU A 493 -14.28 -17.16 20.59
N SER A 494 -13.54 -16.83 21.65
CA SER A 494 -14.03 -16.89 23.02
C SER A 494 -15.22 -15.94 23.24
N GLU A 495 -15.13 -14.74 22.68
CA GLU A 495 -16.15 -13.71 22.84
C GLU A 495 -17.45 -14.07 22.10
N ILE A 496 -17.38 -14.56 20.85
CA ILE A 496 -18.57 -15.02 20.11
C ILE A 496 -19.22 -16.21 20.83
N LYS A 497 -18.43 -17.14 21.37
CA LYS A 497 -18.95 -18.28 22.17
C LYS A 497 -19.64 -17.80 23.44
N SER A 498 -19.08 -16.80 24.12
CA SER A 498 -19.66 -16.18 25.31
C SER A 498 -20.99 -15.49 24.99
N MET A 499 -21.04 -14.71 23.90
CA MET A 499 -22.25 -13.98 23.49
C MET A 499 -23.40 -14.90 23.06
N THR A 500 -23.08 -16.02 22.42
CA THR A 500 -24.10 -16.91 21.82
C THR A 500 -24.41 -18.16 22.66
N GLY A 501 -23.49 -18.59 23.53
CA GLY A 501 -23.55 -19.91 24.18
C GLY A 501 -23.29 -21.09 23.23
N ILE A 502 -22.91 -20.83 21.97
CA ILE A 502 -22.73 -21.85 20.93
C ILE A 502 -21.25 -22.24 20.87
N SER A 503 -20.95 -23.52 21.03
CA SER A 503 -19.56 -24.02 20.99
C SER A 503 -19.01 -24.18 19.56
N ASP A 504 -19.88 -24.51 18.59
CA ASP A 504 -19.55 -24.70 17.18
C ASP A 504 -19.96 -23.48 16.36
N LEU A 505 -18.98 -22.62 16.03
CA LEU A 505 -19.20 -21.34 15.35
C LEU A 505 -19.27 -21.47 13.80
N ARG A 506 -19.54 -22.65 13.27
CA ARG A 506 -19.59 -22.89 11.83
C ARG A 506 -20.82 -22.24 11.18
N LEU A 507 -20.63 -21.67 9.99
CA LEU A 507 -21.72 -21.28 9.09
C LEU A 507 -21.77 -22.24 7.90
N THR A 508 -22.96 -22.65 7.46
CA THR A 508 -23.08 -23.72 6.46
C THR A 508 -23.62 -23.28 5.10
N LYS A 509 -24.65 -22.42 5.08
CA LYS A 509 -25.31 -22.00 3.82
C LYS A 509 -25.22 -20.50 3.56
N LYS A 510 -25.25 -19.67 4.61
CA LYS A 510 -25.41 -18.22 4.51
C LYS A 510 -24.27 -17.51 5.26
N PHE A 511 -23.69 -16.50 4.63
CA PHE A 511 -22.62 -15.64 5.15
C PHE A 511 -22.49 -14.41 4.24
N LEU A 512 -21.72 -13.40 4.65
CA LEU A 512 -21.46 -12.22 3.83
C LEU A 512 -20.24 -12.48 2.94
N ASP A 513 -20.45 -13.08 1.78
CA ASP A 513 -19.40 -13.18 0.77
C ASP A 513 -19.16 -11.83 0.06
N PRO A 514 -18.01 -11.64 -0.61
CA PRO A 514 -17.71 -10.37 -1.29
C PRO A 514 -18.77 -9.94 -2.31
N GLY A 515 -19.39 -10.89 -3.03
CA GLY A 515 -20.47 -10.61 -3.97
C GLY A 515 -21.69 -10.04 -3.26
N ARG A 516 -22.15 -10.74 -2.20
CA ARG A 516 -23.29 -10.28 -1.40
C ARG A 516 -23.03 -8.92 -0.76
N LEU A 517 -21.81 -8.69 -0.26
CA LEU A 517 -21.41 -7.42 0.31
C LEU A 517 -21.48 -6.29 -0.73
N MET A 518 -21.05 -6.53 -1.97
CA MET A 518 -21.18 -5.54 -3.05
C MET A 518 -22.65 -5.25 -3.42
N GLU A 519 -23.49 -6.30 -3.49
CA GLU A 519 -24.92 -6.17 -3.78
C GLU A 519 -25.64 -5.29 -2.75
N MET A 520 -25.25 -5.36 -1.48
CA MET A 520 -25.81 -4.50 -0.42
C MET A 520 -25.69 -3.01 -0.77
N PHE A 521 -24.72 -2.59 -1.58
CA PHE A 521 -24.50 -1.18 -1.93
C PHE A 521 -25.02 -0.79 -3.32
N ASP A 522 -25.67 -1.69 -4.07
CA ASP A 522 -26.17 -1.39 -5.41
C ASP A 522 -27.22 -0.29 -5.44
N THR A 523 -28.08 -0.22 -4.41
CA THR A 523 -29.16 0.77 -4.31
C THR A 523 -28.86 1.91 -3.36
N PHE A 524 -27.66 1.96 -2.77
CA PHE A 524 -27.32 2.89 -1.71
C PHE A 524 -27.35 4.35 -2.18
N GLU A 525 -26.72 4.68 -3.32
CA GLU A 525 -26.74 6.05 -3.87
C GLU A 525 -28.17 6.55 -4.09
N GLN A 526 -29.06 5.70 -4.65
CA GLN A 526 -30.45 6.05 -4.88
C GLN A 526 -31.20 6.29 -3.56
N LYS A 527 -31.09 5.37 -2.60
CA LYS A 527 -31.81 5.47 -1.31
C LYS A 527 -31.35 6.67 -0.49
N ARG A 528 -30.07 6.98 -0.59
CA ARG A 528 -29.53 8.18 0.03
C ARG A 528 -30.05 9.46 -0.62
N ALA A 529 -30.18 9.51 -1.94
CA ALA A 529 -30.79 10.66 -2.62
C ALA A 529 -32.26 10.86 -2.19
N GLU A 530 -32.94 9.78 -1.78
CA GLU A 530 -34.27 9.83 -1.14
C GLU A 530 -34.24 10.27 0.34
N GLY A 531 -33.07 10.63 0.88
CA GLY A 531 -32.88 11.12 2.26
C GLY A 531 -32.60 10.04 3.32
N MET A 532 -32.36 8.79 2.92
CA MET A 532 -32.07 7.70 3.87
C MET A 532 -30.64 7.81 4.43
N SER A 533 -30.51 7.67 5.76
CA SER A 533 -29.20 7.65 6.42
C SER A 533 -28.44 6.35 6.17
N VAL A 534 -27.11 6.35 6.30
CA VAL A 534 -26.28 5.13 6.20
C VAL A 534 -26.71 4.09 7.23
N ALA A 535 -26.97 4.52 8.46
CA ALA A 535 -27.41 3.65 9.55
C ALA A 535 -28.73 2.94 9.21
N ASP A 536 -29.73 3.68 8.73
CA ASP A 536 -31.04 3.12 8.38
C ASP A 536 -30.94 2.16 7.20
N TYR A 537 -30.17 2.54 6.18
CA TYR A 537 -29.94 1.71 5.01
C TYR A 537 -29.27 0.39 5.37
N LEU A 538 -28.14 0.45 6.11
CA LEU A 538 -27.44 -0.76 6.54
C LEU A 538 -28.29 -1.62 7.48
N SER A 539 -29.08 -1.00 8.36
CA SER A 539 -30.03 -1.74 9.21
C SER A 539 -31.06 -2.53 8.38
N ALA A 540 -31.59 -1.92 7.32
CA ALA A 540 -32.53 -2.58 6.41
C ALA A 540 -31.87 -3.73 5.63
N GLU A 541 -30.65 -3.55 5.12
CA GLU A 541 -29.93 -4.60 4.39
C GLU A 541 -29.47 -5.74 5.31
N LEU A 542 -28.98 -5.43 6.51
CA LEU A 542 -28.61 -6.44 7.51
C LEU A 542 -29.84 -7.22 7.99
N LYS A 543 -31.00 -6.57 8.12
CA LYS A 543 -32.26 -7.25 8.43
C LYS A 543 -32.63 -8.27 7.36
N LYS A 544 -32.50 -7.92 6.08
CA LYS A 544 -32.72 -8.86 4.96
C LYS A 544 -31.74 -10.02 5.02
N PHE A 545 -30.45 -9.73 5.22
CA PHE A 545 -29.40 -10.75 5.32
C PHE A 545 -29.64 -11.73 6.48
N LEU A 546 -29.90 -11.24 7.69
CA LEU A 546 -30.14 -12.09 8.86
C LEU A 546 -31.44 -12.91 8.72
N ALA A 547 -32.43 -12.42 7.99
CA ALA A 547 -33.66 -13.15 7.71
C ALA A 547 -33.46 -14.35 6.76
N GLU A 548 -32.36 -14.42 6.01
CA GLU A 548 -32.06 -15.53 5.10
C GLU A 548 -31.57 -16.79 5.82
N PHE A 549 -31.17 -16.67 7.09
CA PHE A 549 -30.72 -17.82 7.88
C PHE A 549 -31.92 -18.67 8.33
N GLU A 550 -31.96 -19.91 7.84
CA GLU A 550 -32.94 -20.92 8.24
C GLU A 550 -32.69 -21.42 9.67
N VAL A 551 -31.40 -21.51 10.06
CA VAL A 551 -30.95 -22.05 11.34
C VAL A 551 -30.72 -20.91 12.32
N GLU A 552 -31.37 -20.99 13.49
CA GLU A 552 -31.32 -19.94 14.51
C GLU A 552 -29.92 -19.79 15.12
N GLU A 553 -29.19 -20.90 15.34
CA GLU A 553 -27.82 -20.83 15.83
C GLU A 553 -26.89 -20.08 14.86
N GLU A 554 -26.95 -20.38 13.55
CA GLU A 554 -26.13 -19.69 12.53
C GLU A 554 -26.48 -18.20 12.44
N ARG A 555 -27.76 -17.85 12.54
CA ARG A 555 -28.22 -16.46 12.60
C ARG A 555 -27.66 -15.72 13.81
N ASN A 556 -27.66 -16.38 14.97
CA ASN A 556 -27.12 -15.81 16.21
C ASN A 556 -25.60 -15.65 16.17
N ILE A 557 -24.88 -16.57 15.51
CA ILE A 557 -23.45 -16.42 15.23
C ILE A 557 -23.19 -15.19 14.36
N ALA A 558 -23.93 -15.03 13.25
CA ALA A 558 -23.79 -13.88 12.35
C ALA A 558 -24.09 -12.56 13.08
N LEU A 559 -25.14 -12.52 13.90
CA LEU A 559 -25.47 -11.35 14.73
C LEU A 559 -24.38 -11.06 15.77
N ALA A 560 -23.83 -12.07 16.43
CA ALA A 560 -22.76 -11.89 17.41
C ALA A 560 -21.48 -11.33 16.78
N ILE A 561 -21.15 -11.74 15.55
CA ILE A 561 -20.02 -11.17 14.78
C ILE A 561 -20.25 -9.69 14.48
N LEU A 562 -21.48 -9.30 14.12
CA LEU A 562 -21.83 -7.89 13.88
C LEU A 562 -21.75 -7.06 15.17
N LYS A 563 -22.19 -7.61 16.31
CA LYS A 563 -22.09 -6.95 17.63
C LYS A 563 -20.65 -6.79 18.10
N LEU A 564 -19.84 -7.84 17.96
CA LEU A 564 -18.43 -7.84 18.33
C LEU A 564 -17.65 -6.72 17.62
N LYS A 565 -17.99 -6.42 16.37
CA LYS A 565 -17.34 -5.36 15.58
C LYS A 565 -17.96 -3.98 15.75
N GLY A 566 -18.99 -3.83 16.58
CA GLY A 566 -19.64 -2.54 16.82
C GLY A 566 -20.57 -2.07 15.69
N VAL A 567 -20.81 -2.89 14.67
CA VAL A 567 -21.67 -2.53 13.53
C VAL A 567 -23.11 -2.33 13.98
N VAL A 568 -23.59 -3.18 14.88
CA VAL A 568 -24.96 -3.14 15.43
C VAL A 568 -24.94 -2.96 16.94
N ALA A 569 -26.00 -2.32 17.46
CA ALA A 569 -26.19 -2.08 18.87
C ALA A 569 -26.16 -3.38 19.70
N VAL A 570 -25.67 -3.30 20.94
CA VAL A 570 -25.59 -4.46 21.85
C VAL A 570 -26.96 -5.09 22.11
N ASP A 571 -28.01 -4.26 22.17
CA ASP A 571 -29.41 -4.65 22.34
C ASP A 571 -30.11 -5.07 21.04
N SER A 572 -29.44 -4.98 19.88
CA SER A 572 -29.99 -5.41 18.59
C SER A 572 -30.43 -6.88 18.61
N THR A 573 -31.54 -7.16 17.95
CA THR A 573 -32.03 -8.53 17.74
C THR A 573 -31.85 -8.93 16.28
N ALA A 574 -31.93 -10.23 15.98
CA ALA A 574 -31.83 -10.69 14.59
C ALA A 574 -32.98 -10.19 13.70
N THR A 575 -34.12 -9.86 14.28
CA THR A 575 -35.31 -9.34 13.59
C THR A 575 -35.30 -7.82 13.44
N GLU A 576 -34.58 -7.13 14.32
CA GLU A 576 -34.43 -5.68 14.37
C GLU A 576 -32.97 -5.33 14.65
N PRO A 577 -32.07 -5.49 13.67
CA PRO A 577 -30.70 -5.02 13.78
C PRO A 577 -30.69 -3.50 13.68
N HIS A 578 -30.08 -2.84 14.66
CA HIS A 578 -29.92 -1.39 14.69
C HIS A 578 -28.44 -1.05 14.50
N VAL A 579 -28.09 -0.52 13.33
CA VAL A 579 -26.73 -0.06 13.05
C VAL A 579 -26.45 1.21 13.84
N GLN A 580 -25.31 1.23 14.54
CA GLN A 580 -24.88 2.40 15.31
C GLN A 580 -23.80 3.15 14.54
N VAL A 581 -24.04 4.44 14.29
CA VAL A 581 -23.00 5.34 13.78
C VAL A 581 -22.75 6.40 14.85
N ALA A 582 -21.62 6.28 15.54
CA ALA A 582 -21.20 7.24 16.55
C ALA A 582 -20.64 8.51 15.89
N ARG A 583 -21.52 9.36 15.34
CA ARG A 583 -21.11 10.64 14.74
C ARG A 583 -20.65 11.62 15.81
N LYS A 584 -19.54 12.32 15.55
CA LYS A 584 -19.10 13.43 16.41
C LYS A 584 -19.93 14.69 16.08
N PRO A 585 -20.27 15.53 17.08
CA PRO A 585 -20.96 16.80 16.81
C PRO A 585 -20.16 17.67 15.84
N GLY A 586 -20.80 18.16 14.78
CA GLY A 586 -20.16 19.01 13.76
C GLY A 586 -19.29 18.28 12.72
N GLU A 587 -19.30 16.95 12.70
CA GLU A 587 -18.60 16.13 11.72
C GLU A 587 -19.14 16.34 10.28
N LYS A 588 -18.24 16.41 9.29
CA LYS A 588 -18.62 16.56 7.88
C LYS A 588 -19.29 15.28 7.39
N SER A 589 -20.31 15.40 6.54
CA SER A 589 -20.98 14.24 5.90
C SER A 589 -20.33 13.80 4.57
N PHE A 590 -19.08 14.21 4.36
CA PHE A 590 -18.26 13.85 3.21
C PHE A 590 -16.79 13.86 3.60
N ILE A 591 -15.99 13.16 2.80
CA ILE A 591 -14.53 13.06 2.88
C ILE A 591 -13.99 13.52 1.55
N LEU A 592 -13.13 14.53 1.60
CA LEU A 592 -12.44 15.05 0.42
C LEU A 592 -11.28 14.12 -0.01
N PRO A 593 -10.80 14.22 -1.26
CA PRO A 593 -9.66 13.44 -1.72
C PRO A 593 -8.44 13.56 -0.79
N SER A 594 -8.10 14.77 -0.34
CA SER A 594 -7.00 15.00 0.60
C SER A 594 -7.20 14.37 1.99
N GLU A 595 -8.44 14.05 2.38
CA GLU A 595 -8.80 13.48 3.68
C GLU A 595 -8.92 11.95 3.64
N LEU A 596 -8.85 11.34 2.45
CA LEU A 596 -9.11 9.92 2.25
C LEU A 596 -8.05 9.01 2.87
N ALA A 597 -6.81 9.50 3.05
CA ALA A 597 -5.72 8.75 3.69
C ALA A 597 -6.08 8.32 5.10
N PHE A 598 -6.76 9.17 5.87
CA PHE A 598 -7.13 8.89 7.25
C PHE A 598 -8.09 7.69 7.38
N ILE A 599 -8.76 7.33 6.29
CA ILE A 599 -9.76 6.26 6.22
C ILE A 599 -9.21 5.00 5.55
N LEU A 600 -8.03 5.04 4.95
CA LEU A 600 -7.43 3.85 4.32
C LEU A 600 -6.08 3.45 4.94
N SER A 601 -5.53 4.29 5.82
CA SER A 601 -4.32 3.97 6.59
C SER A 601 -4.68 3.09 7.80
N CYS A 602 -4.07 1.91 7.93
CA CYS A 602 -4.26 0.96 9.04
C CYS A 602 -3.48 1.31 10.32
N GLU A 603 -3.23 2.59 10.63
CA GLU A 603 -2.57 3.00 11.88
C GLU A 603 -3.44 4.02 12.63
N ASN A 604 -3.55 3.80 13.94
CA ASN A 604 -4.50 4.40 14.88
C ASN A 604 -4.64 5.94 14.83
N GLU A 605 -5.86 6.37 15.16
CA GLU A 605 -6.30 7.67 15.71
C GLU A 605 -5.33 8.86 15.60
N LEU A 606 -5.58 9.74 14.63
CA LEU A 606 -5.21 11.15 14.73
C LEU A 606 -6.39 11.93 15.31
N ASP A 607 -6.09 12.70 16.36
CA ASP A 607 -7.00 13.56 17.10
C ASP A 607 -7.59 14.65 16.18
N ASP A 608 -8.85 15.04 16.39
CA ASP A 608 -9.55 16.04 15.56
C ASP A 608 -8.97 17.47 15.74
N SER A 609 -7.91 17.64 16.53
CA SER A 609 -7.22 18.91 16.78
C SER A 609 -6.37 19.42 15.62
N ASP A 610 -6.00 18.57 14.65
CA ASP A 610 -5.19 19.00 13.49
C ASP A 610 -6.05 19.63 12.36
N VAL A 611 -7.35 19.79 12.60
CA VAL A 611 -8.27 20.58 11.78
C VAL A 611 -9.05 21.56 12.67
N GLU A 612 -8.35 22.39 13.43
CA GLU A 612 -8.95 23.64 13.92
C GLU A 612 -9.25 24.54 12.71
N PHE A 613 -10.51 24.52 12.28
CA PHE A 613 -11.11 25.73 11.71
C PHE A 613 -11.16 26.73 12.85
N ASP A 614 -10.54 27.91 12.66
CA ASP A 614 -10.71 29.09 13.50
C ASP A 614 -12.18 29.23 13.93
N GLN A 615 -12.47 28.76 15.14
CA GLN A 615 -13.67 29.09 15.89
C GLN A 615 -13.24 30.02 17.01
N GLU A 616 -12.89 31.24 16.67
CA GLU A 616 -12.88 32.33 17.64
C GLU A 616 -13.82 33.44 17.18
N GLU A 617 -14.96 33.53 17.86
CA GLU A 617 -15.73 34.76 18.00
C GLU A 617 -14.85 35.82 18.69
N ALA A 618 -14.04 36.59 17.94
CA ALA A 618 -13.39 37.78 18.48
C ALA A 618 -13.17 38.87 17.43
N SER A 619 -13.58 40.08 17.79
CA SER A 619 -13.70 41.31 17.00
C SER A 619 -12.55 41.65 16.03
N VAL A 620 -12.97 41.99 14.81
CA VAL A 620 -12.23 42.34 13.58
C VAL A 620 -11.23 43.53 13.70
N GLU A 621 -11.13 44.23 14.83
CA GLU A 621 -10.41 45.51 14.88
C GLU A 621 -8.99 45.49 15.50
N ASN A 622 -8.56 44.42 16.19
CA ASN A 622 -7.26 44.42 16.88
C ASN A 622 -6.12 43.65 16.18
N VAL A 623 -6.40 42.90 15.10
CA VAL A 623 -5.40 42.03 14.42
C VAL A 623 -4.66 42.75 13.29
N ILE A 624 -5.05 43.98 12.93
CA ILE A 624 -4.47 44.70 11.78
C ILE A 624 -3.06 45.27 12.05
N ALA A 625 -2.55 45.31 13.29
CA ALA A 625 -1.52 46.30 13.61
C ALA A 625 -0.04 45.86 13.70
N THR A 626 0.35 44.58 13.72
CA THR A 626 1.78 44.31 14.05
C THR A 626 2.51 43.19 13.29
N ASP A 627 1.89 42.08 12.92
CA ASP A 627 2.65 40.94 12.34
C ASP A 627 2.51 40.75 10.82
N GLY A 628 1.61 41.52 10.17
CA GLY A 628 1.38 41.42 8.71
C GLY A 628 2.38 42.20 7.85
N ALA A 629 2.99 43.27 8.39
CA ALA A 629 3.86 44.15 7.62
C ALA A 629 5.27 43.54 7.38
N GLU A 630 5.82 42.83 8.37
CA GLU A 630 7.15 42.20 8.28
C GLU A 630 7.15 40.99 7.32
N LEU A 631 6.00 40.30 7.21
CA LEU A 631 5.80 39.18 6.27
C LEU A 631 5.62 39.62 4.81
N LEU A 632 4.99 40.77 4.58
CA LEU A 632 4.87 41.39 3.24
C LEU A 632 6.22 41.91 2.74
N GLU A 633 7.10 42.36 3.63
CA GLU A 633 8.45 42.82 3.27
C GLU A 633 9.36 41.66 2.86
N LEU A 634 9.19 40.47 3.47
CA LEU A 634 9.91 39.25 3.11
C LEU A 634 9.40 38.56 1.84
N LEU A 635 8.08 38.63 1.56
CA LEU A 635 7.49 38.11 0.31
C LEU A 635 7.95 38.88 -0.93
N ASN A 636 8.18 40.19 -0.80
CA ASN A 636 8.69 41.02 -1.91
C ASN A 636 10.19 40.83 -2.21
N GLN A 637 10.95 40.15 -1.34
CA GLN A 637 12.38 39.90 -1.54
C GLN A 637 12.71 38.59 -2.28
N GLY A 638 11.70 37.79 -2.65
CA GLY A 638 11.85 36.75 -3.69
C GLY A 638 12.86 35.63 -3.39
N SER A 639 12.97 35.15 -2.14
CA SER A 639 13.79 33.97 -1.82
C SER A 639 12.93 32.74 -1.48
N PRO A 640 12.82 31.75 -2.40
CA PRO A 640 12.07 30.49 -2.20
C PRO A 640 12.54 29.64 -1.00
N ASP A 641 13.78 29.84 -0.55
CA ASP A 641 14.40 29.03 0.50
C ASP A 641 13.90 29.42 1.91
N ALA A 642 13.48 30.67 2.13
CA ALA A 642 12.88 31.11 3.39
C ALA A 642 11.44 30.59 3.57
N ILE A 643 10.71 30.42 2.46
CA ILE A 643 9.33 29.89 2.45
C ILE A 643 9.36 28.37 2.69
N ARG A 644 10.28 27.63 2.03
CA ARG A 644 10.52 26.19 2.28
C ARG A 644 10.96 25.89 3.72
N ALA A 645 11.66 26.82 4.38
CA ALA A 645 12.06 26.68 5.78
C ALA A 645 10.88 26.80 6.77
N LYS A 646 9.84 27.58 6.43
CA LYS A 646 8.63 27.72 7.27
C LYS A 646 7.60 26.60 7.05
N THR A 647 7.44 26.06 5.84
CA THR A 647 6.51 24.93 5.57
C THR A 647 7.00 23.61 6.17
N ARG A 648 8.32 23.42 6.31
CA ARG A 648 8.91 22.28 7.04
C ARG A 648 8.65 22.31 8.55
N LYS A 649 8.34 23.49 9.11
CA LYS A 649 8.10 23.66 10.55
C LYS A 649 6.69 23.18 10.96
N GLY A 650 5.68 23.38 10.10
CA GLY A 650 4.29 22.94 10.37
C GLY A 650 4.06 21.43 10.27
N VAL A 651 4.81 20.71 9.43
CA VAL A 651 4.75 19.23 9.36
C VAL A 651 5.42 18.58 10.58
N SER A 652 6.34 19.29 11.25
CA SER A 652 6.90 18.83 12.53
C SER A 652 5.98 19.10 13.73
N GLU A 653 4.67 19.37 13.54
CA GLU A 653 3.71 19.65 14.63
C GLU A 653 2.59 18.57 14.83
N ALA A 654 2.34 17.63 13.88
CA ALA A 654 1.33 16.53 13.96
C ALA A 654 1.75 15.05 14.34
N LEU A 655 2.76 14.85 15.16
CA LEU A 655 3.23 13.58 15.75
C LEU A 655 3.67 13.95 17.16
N SER A 656 3.72 13.03 18.13
CA SER A 656 4.44 13.35 19.36
C SER A 656 5.84 13.89 18.98
N PRO A 657 6.34 15.01 19.55
CA PRO A 657 7.63 15.61 19.17
C PRO A 657 8.77 14.58 19.11
N SER A 658 8.63 13.59 19.98
CA SER A 658 9.38 12.35 20.11
C SER A 658 9.43 11.47 18.85
N GLN A 659 8.31 11.21 18.17
CA GLN A 659 8.25 10.38 16.97
C GLN A 659 8.80 11.11 15.74
N LYS A 660 8.45 12.39 15.54
CA LYS A 660 9.09 13.22 14.49
C LYS A 660 10.59 13.24 14.58
N ALA A 661 11.12 13.38 15.78
CA ALA A 661 12.56 13.43 15.96
C ALA A 661 13.20 12.11 15.49
N ILE A 662 12.56 10.97 15.75
CA ILE A 662 13.01 9.63 15.31
C ILE A 662 12.93 9.50 13.79
N ASP A 663 11.82 9.92 13.19
CA ASP A 663 11.64 9.86 11.73
C ASP A 663 12.60 10.80 11.02
N ARG A 664 12.82 12.00 11.57
CA ARG A 664 13.82 12.95 11.10
C ARG A 664 15.23 12.38 11.19
N ALA A 665 15.58 11.73 12.30
CA ALA A 665 16.86 11.07 12.45
C ALA A 665 17.03 9.93 11.43
N ARG A 666 16.00 9.09 11.22
CA ARG A 666 15.97 8.04 10.20
C ARG A 666 16.21 8.60 8.81
N GLN A 667 15.52 9.70 8.47
CA GLN A 667 15.67 10.37 7.17
C GLN A 667 17.09 10.90 6.96
N ILE A 668 17.68 11.58 7.94
CA ILE A 668 19.07 12.08 7.83
C ILE A 668 20.04 10.92 7.61
N MET A 669 19.88 9.82 8.34
CA MET A 669 20.73 8.64 8.16
C MET A 669 20.55 8.03 6.77
N LEU A 670 19.32 7.93 6.27
CA LEU A 670 19.01 7.41 4.93
C LEU A 670 19.62 8.29 3.82
N GLU A 671 19.43 9.61 3.90
CA GLU A 671 19.93 10.58 2.90
C GLU A 671 21.47 10.59 2.82
N LYS A 672 22.16 10.38 3.93
CA LYS A 672 23.63 10.49 4.01
C LYS A 672 24.36 9.14 3.86
N CYS A 673 23.78 8.06 4.38
CA CYS A 673 24.43 6.75 4.44
C CYS A 673 23.74 5.68 3.57
N GLY A 674 22.52 5.91 3.11
CA GLY A 674 21.68 4.88 2.49
C GLY A 674 21.05 3.92 3.50
N GLU A 675 20.42 2.86 2.99
CA GLU A 675 19.72 1.86 3.80
C GLU A 675 20.65 1.09 4.75
N GLY A 676 20.09 0.60 5.86
CA GLY A 676 20.80 -0.26 6.81
C GLY A 676 21.71 0.47 7.81
N HIS A 677 21.60 1.80 7.89
CA HIS A 677 22.35 2.66 8.81
C HIS A 677 21.50 3.26 9.95
N PHE A 678 20.24 2.84 10.09
CA PHE A 678 19.34 3.23 11.17
C PHE A 678 18.64 2.00 11.75
N TYR A 679 18.69 1.81 13.06
CA TYR A 679 18.01 0.74 13.78
C TYR A 679 17.26 1.35 14.99
N GLY A 680 15.96 1.55 14.86
CA GLY A 680 15.07 2.09 15.88
C GLY A 680 14.17 1.02 16.49
N LEU A 681 12.97 1.41 16.92
CA LEU A 681 12.01 0.52 17.60
C LEU A 681 11.61 -0.65 16.71
N ALA A 682 11.21 -0.37 15.46
CA ALA A 682 10.76 -1.39 14.51
C ALA A 682 11.80 -2.48 14.26
N GLU A 683 13.08 -2.09 14.13
CA GLU A 683 14.16 -3.02 13.90
C GLU A 683 14.47 -3.89 15.13
N LEU A 684 14.28 -3.36 16.35
CA LEU A 684 14.39 -4.13 17.60
C LEU A 684 13.24 -5.13 17.74
N GLU A 685 12.00 -4.71 17.49
CA GLU A 685 10.80 -5.56 17.58
C GLU A 685 10.83 -6.70 16.57
N LYS A 686 11.37 -6.45 15.37
CA LYS A 686 11.63 -7.49 14.36
C LYS A 686 12.72 -8.48 14.78
N THR A 687 13.71 -8.03 15.54
CA THR A 687 14.82 -8.88 15.99
C THR A 687 14.44 -9.76 17.16
N PHE A 688 13.71 -9.25 18.15
CA PHE A 688 13.38 -9.97 19.37
C PHE A 688 11.88 -10.34 19.41
N PRO A 689 11.51 -11.60 19.14
CA PRO A 689 10.10 -12.01 19.06
C PRO A 689 9.31 -11.66 20.32
N GLY A 690 8.14 -11.04 20.15
CA GLY A 690 7.23 -10.66 21.23
C GLY A 690 7.59 -9.37 21.97
N MET A 691 8.67 -8.69 21.58
CA MET A 691 9.05 -7.40 22.14
C MET A 691 8.06 -6.30 21.71
N LYS A 692 7.60 -5.50 22.67
CA LYS A 692 6.79 -4.29 22.44
C LYS A 692 7.42 -3.14 23.21
N ILE A 693 7.88 -2.11 22.51
CA ILE A 693 8.61 -0.99 23.13
C ILE A 693 7.69 0.22 23.20
N ASN A 694 7.45 0.73 24.41
CA ASN A 694 6.69 1.97 24.58
C ASN A 694 7.58 3.18 24.26
N LEU A 695 7.06 4.17 23.51
CA LEU A 695 7.79 5.39 23.15
C LEU A 695 8.35 6.16 24.36
N LYS A 696 7.73 6.03 25.54
CA LYS A 696 8.20 6.63 26.81
C LYS A 696 9.46 5.98 27.36
N GLU A 697 9.71 4.72 27.01
CA GLU A 697 10.93 3.99 27.38
C GLU A 697 12.10 4.30 26.44
N VAL A 698 11.86 5.10 25.39
CA VAL A 698 12.88 5.51 24.42
C VAL A 698 13.57 6.79 24.90
N PRO A 699 14.92 6.82 24.94
CA PRO A 699 15.65 8.02 25.34
C PRO A 699 15.55 9.13 24.27
N ALA A 700 15.80 10.36 24.68
CA ALA A 700 15.95 11.47 23.75
C ALA A 700 17.05 11.20 22.70
N LEU A 701 16.84 11.65 21.47
CA LEU A 701 17.80 11.48 20.39
C LEU A 701 19.03 12.36 20.58
N PRO A 702 20.17 11.97 19.97
CA PRO A 702 21.30 12.87 19.84
C PRO A 702 20.88 14.15 19.08
N PRO A 703 21.55 15.30 19.33
CA PRO A 703 21.33 16.51 18.55
C PRO A 703 21.48 16.26 17.05
N GLU A 704 20.70 16.96 16.22
CA GLU A 704 20.74 16.80 14.75
C GLU A 704 22.16 16.99 14.18
N SER A 705 22.93 17.94 14.71
CA SER A 705 24.32 18.17 14.31
C SER A 705 25.27 17.01 14.64
N GLU A 706 24.95 16.20 15.66
CA GLU A 706 25.66 14.96 15.94
C GLU A 706 25.24 13.85 14.97
N ILE A 707 23.93 13.75 14.67
CA ILE A 707 23.40 12.79 13.67
C ILE A 707 24.04 13.04 12.31
N GLU A 708 24.01 14.27 11.80
CA GLU A 708 24.60 14.62 10.50
C GLU A 708 26.11 14.34 10.44
N ARG A 709 26.84 14.66 11.52
CA ARG A 709 28.28 14.40 11.61
C ARG A 709 28.60 12.92 11.55
N HIS A 710 27.88 12.11 12.33
CA HIS A 710 28.11 10.66 12.33
C HIS A 710 27.64 10.02 11.02
N ALA A 711 26.55 10.50 10.42
CA ALA A 711 26.07 10.05 9.13
C ALA A 711 27.07 10.35 8.00
N ALA A 712 27.70 11.54 7.98
CA ALA A 712 28.74 11.87 7.01
C ALA A 712 29.99 10.95 7.09
N LEU A 713 30.16 10.23 8.20
CA LEU A 713 31.24 9.26 8.41
C LEU A 713 30.80 7.80 8.13
N GLY A 714 29.58 7.59 7.65
CA GLY A 714 29.03 6.25 7.39
C GLY A 714 28.75 5.44 8.67
N HIS A 715 28.61 6.11 9.82
CA HIS A 715 28.22 5.43 11.04
C HIS A 715 26.74 5.04 11.00
N THR A 716 26.37 4.13 11.89
CA THR A 716 25.02 3.61 12.05
C THR A 716 24.42 4.11 13.36
N LEU A 717 23.20 4.63 13.33
CA LEU A 717 22.44 5.04 14.52
C LEU A 717 21.59 3.87 15.03
N ARG A 718 21.75 3.51 16.30
CA ARG A 718 21.13 2.33 16.91
C ARG A 718 20.45 2.67 18.22
N LEU A 719 19.20 2.26 18.38
CA LEU A 719 18.50 2.24 19.66
C LEU A 719 18.89 0.99 20.44
N ARG A 720 19.19 1.16 21.73
CA ARG A 720 19.49 0.08 22.66
C ARG A 720 18.50 0.10 23.81
N ILE A 721 18.15 -1.10 24.29
CA ILE A 721 17.19 -1.32 25.37
C ILE A 721 17.70 -2.40 26.32
N SER A 722 17.21 -2.38 27.55
CA SER A 722 17.70 -3.23 28.64
C SER A 722 16.76 -4.39 29.01
N LYS A 723 15.51 -4.36 28.53
CA LYS A 723 14.45 -5.33 28.87
C LYS A 723 14.16 -6.28 27.71
N ALA A 724 13.90 -7.53 28.04
CA ALA A 724 13.43 -8.57 27.13
C ALA A 724 11.89 -8.56 27.04
N PRO A 725 11.28 -9.33 26.10
CA PRO A 725 9.82 -9.37 25.92
C PRO A 725 9.01 -9.70 27.18
N ASP A 726 9.58 -10.52 28.07
CA ASP A 726 8.99 -10.92 29.35
C ASP A 726 9.34 -9.97 30.50
N ASN A 727 9.80 -8.74 30.20
CA ASN A 727 10.32 -7.74 31.13
C ASN A 727 11.55 -8.18 31.95
N SER A 728 12.14 -9.35 31.67
CA SER A 728 13.42 -9.74 32.27
C SER A 728 14.59 -8.95 31.66
N LYS A 729 15.77 -9.07 32.25
CA LYS A 729 16.99 -8.42 31.74
C LYS A 729 17.37 -8.98 30.36
N LEU A 730 17.60 -8.10 29.39
CA LEU A 730 18.07 -8.47 28.05
C LEU A 730 19.59 -8.73 28.05
N THR A 731 20.00 -9.82 28.72
CA THR A 731 21.40 -10.23 28.83
C THR A 731 21.87 -10.98 27.59
N MET A 732 23.19 -11.19 27.44
CA MET A 732 23.73 -12.04 26.37
C MET A 732 23.11 -13.44 26.39
N GLN A 733 22.99 -14.03 27.58
CA GLN A 733 22.32 -15.32 27.77
C GLN A 733 20.85 -15.27 27.34
N LYS A 734 20.11 -14.20 27.69
CA LYS A 734 18.71 -14.06 27.31
C LYS A 734 18.54 -13.91 25.80
N MET A 735 19.40 -13.14 25.13
CA MET A 735 19.37 -13.01 23.66
C MET A 735 19.60 -14.36 22.97
N HIS A 736 20.49 -15.22 23.50
CA HIS A 736 20.65 -16.59 23.02
C HIS A 736 19.36 -17.41 23.14
N GLN A 737 18.75 -17.40 24.33
CA GLN A 737 17.51 -18.14 24.59
C GLN A 737 16.36 -17.70 23.68
N LEU A 738 16.24 -16.40 23.41
CA LEU A 738 15.18 -15.85 22.56
C LEU A 738 15.35 -16.23 21.09
N LEU A 739 16.59 -16.36 20.60
CA LEU A 739 16.87 -16.39 19.15
C LEU A 739 17.40 -17.73 18.63
N GLN A 740 17.95 -18.60 19.48
CA GLN A 740 18.60 -19.82 18.99
C GLN A 740 17.64 -20.76 18.25
N ASP A 741 16.41 -20.91 18.76
CA ASP A 741 15.38 -21.73 18.10
C ASP A 741 15.01 -21.17 16.72
N GLU A 742 14.96 -19.84 16.60
CA GLU A 742 14.67 -19.21 15.33
C GLU A 742 15.83 -19.36 14.35
N PHE A 743 17.07 -19.16 14.80
CA PHE A 743 18.28 -19.40 14.01
C PHE A 743 18.35 -20.85 13.49
N ASN A 744 17.92 -21.81 14.31
CA ASN A 744 17.82 -23.22 13.90
C ASN A 744 16.75 -23.41 12.80
N LYS A 745 15.56 -22.81 12.97
CA LYS A 745 14.45 -22.88 11.99
C LYS A 745 14.82 -22.25 10.64
N SER A 746 15.50 -21.11 10.66
CA SER A 746 15.89 -20.39 9.45
C SER A 746 17.19 -20.89 8.82
N LYS A 747 17.86 -21.88 9.43
CA LYS A 747 19.20 -22.37 9.04
C LYS A 747 20.25 -21.25 9.02
N ASP A 748 20.10 -20.26 9.90
CA ASP A 748 21.01 -19.13 10.07
C ASP A 748 22.23 -19.47 10.97
N GLY A 749 22.37 -20.72 11.40
CA GLY A 749 23.50 -21.19 12.21
C GLY A 749 23.26 -21.01 13.72
N LYS A 750 24.29 -20.58 14.46
CA LYS A 750 24.18 -20.33 15.91
C LYS A 750 24.18 -18.83 16.23
N VAL A 751 23.58 -18.47 17.35
CA VAL A 751 23.70 -17.12 17.93
C VAL A 751 25.11 -16.94 18.52
N PHE A 752 25.60 -17.97 19.22
CA PHE A 752 26.92 -17.99 19.87
C PHE A 752 27.72 -19.20 19.47
N TYR A 753 29.03 -19.02 19.39
CA TYR A 753 29.99 -20.11 19.21
C TYR A 753 29.96 -21.12 20.37
N SER A 754 29.97 -20.61 21.60
CA SER A 754 29.83 -21.42 22.82
C SER A 754 29.15 -20.60 23.92
N VAL A 755 28.12 -21.21 24.53
CA VAL A 755 27.34 -20.67 25.66
C VAL A 755 27.60 -21.41 26.97
N GLU A 756 28.28 -22.56 26.92
CA GLU A 756 28.54 -23.43 28.06
C GLU A 756 29.92 -23.17 28.69
N ASP A 757 30.69 -22.22 28.16
CA ASP A 757 32.00 -21.88 28.69
C ASP A 757 31.86 -21.34 30.13
N GLU A 758 32.34 -22.12 31.10
CA GLU A 758 32.17 -21.86 32.53
C GLU A 758 32.64 -20.45 32.95
N TRP A 759 33.69 -19.93 32.31
CA TRP A 759 34.21 -18.59 32.60
C TRP A 759 33.23 -17.47 32.18
N LYS A 760 32.45 -17.67 31.11
CA LYS A 760 31.43 -16.71 30.66
C LYS A 760 30.24 -16.75 31.61
N LEU A 761 29.79 -17.94 31.99
CA LEU A 761 28.68 -18.13 32.93
C LEU A 761 28.96 -17.57 34.33
N LYS A 762 30.24 -17.48 34.72
CA LYS A 762 30.69 -16.82 35.97
C LYS A 762 30.96 -15.32 35.82
N SER A 763 30.81 -14.75 34.62
CA SER A 763 31.09 -13.35 34.35
C SER A 763 29.80 -12.55 34.23
N THR A 764 29.71 -11.45 35.00
CA THR A 764 28.52 -10.58 35.05
C THR A 764 28.15 -10.00 33.68
N PHE A 765 29.10 -9.76 32.79
CA PHE A 765 28.84 -9.25 31.44
C PHE A 765 27.94 -10.18 30.61
N PHE A 766 27.90 -11.48 30.93
CA PHE A 766 27.14 -12.48 30.18
C PHE A 766 25.76 -12.73 30.80
N THR A 767 25.69 -12.78 32.13
CA THR A 767 24.50 -13.19 32.90
C THR A 767 23.66 -12.04 33.42
N ASP A 768 24.27 -10.88 33.71
CA ASP A 768 23.65 -9.80 34.48
C ASP A 768 23.65 -8.44 33.81
N GLU A 769 24.66 -8.16 32.99
CA GLU A 769 24.79 -6.92 32.24
C GLU A 769 23.76 -6.86 31.12
N VAL A 770 23.21 -5.66 30.90
CA VAL A 770 22.22 -5.35 29.88
C VAL A 770 22.70 -4.18 29.04
N PRO A 771 22.24 -4.02 27.79
CA PRO A 771 22.53 -2.81 27.02
C PRO A 771 22.04 -1.59 27.77
N GLU A 772 22.84 -0.53 27.77
CA GLU A 772 22.42 0.75 28.31
C GLU A 772 21.31 1.33 27.43
N VAL A 773 20.21 1.80 28.03
CA VAL A 773 19.09 2.38 27.29
C VAL A 773 19.52 3.73 26.72
N ALA A 774 19.94 3.73 25.46
CA ALA A 774 20.54 4.88 24.81
C ALA A 774 20.40 4.78 23.28
N TRP A 775 20.50 5.94 22.62
CA TRP A 775 20.89 5.97 21.21
C TRP A 775 22.41 5.89 21.11
N ALA A 776 22.92 5.09 20.19
CA ALA A 776 24.35 4.93 19.97
C ALA A 776 24.71 5.02 18.49
N PHE A 777 25.80 5.73 18.18
CA PHE A 777 26.43 5.65 16.87
C PHE A 777 27.53 4.61 16.89
N THR A 778 27.48 3.68 15.93
CA THR A 778 28.50 2.65 15.77
C THR A 778 29.14 2.67 14.39
N SER A 779 30.42 2.30 14.30
CA SER A 779 30.98 1.88 13.01
C SER A 779 30.59 0.44 12.72
N ASP A 780 30.15 0.12 11.51
CA ASP A 780 29.80 -1.25 11.12
C ASP A 780 31.05 -2.14 10.94
N GLU A 781 32.21 -1.52 10.74
CA GLU A 781 33.52 -2.17 10.67
C GLU A 781 34.46 -1.66 11.78
N VAL A 782 35.55 -2.40 12.02
CA VAL A 782 36.64 -1.92 12.87
C VAL A 782 37.29 -0.69 12.24
N LEU A 783 37.65 0.30 13.05
CA LEU A 783 38.27 1.54 12.56
C LEU A 783 39.54 1.24 11.74
N PRO A 784 39.79 1.99 10.66
CA PRO A 784 40.98 1.81 9.84
C PRO A 784 42.26 1.83 10.68
N ASN A 785 43.19 0.93 10.38
CA ASN A 785 44.47 0.77 11.10
C ASN A 785 44.34 0.43 12.60
N SER A 786 43.17 -0.01 13.08
CA SER A 786 43.03 -0.47 14.48
C SER A 786 43.47 -1.92 14.69
N THR A 787 43.45 -2.75 13.64
CA THR A 787 43.83 -4.17 13.75
C THR A 787 45.33 -4.35 13.97
N GLY A 788 45.73 -5.44 14.62
CA GLY A 788 47.14 -5.73 14.91
C GLY A 788 47.76 -4.84 15.98
N LYS A 789 46.95 -4.03 16.66
CA LYS A 789 47.36 -3.16 17.77
C LYS A 789 46.85 -3.70 19.10
N ASN A 790 47.59 -3.42 20.17
CA ASN A 790 47.16 -3.75 21.52
C ASN A 790 46.08 -2.78 22.03
N HIS A 791 45.48 -3.06 23.19
CA HIS A 791 44.33 -2.29 23.66
C HIS A 791 44.65 -0.79 23.89
N LEU A 792 45.82 -0.48 24.47
CA LEU A 792 46.27 0.90 24.69
C LEU A 792 46.47 1.64 23.36
N GLN A 793 47.13 1.00 22.38
CA GLN A 793 47.34 1.56 21.05
C GLN A 793 46.03 1.81 20.28
N GLN A 794 45.06 0.91 20.41
CA GLN A 794 43.72 1.13 19.85
C GLN A 794 42.97 2.26 20.57
N THR A 795 43.18 2.40 21.88
CA THR A 795 42.61 3.50 22.68
C THR A 795 43.19 4.86 22.23
N GLN A 796 44.49 4.92 21.95
CA GLN A 796 45.13 6.09 21.34
C GLN A 796 44.58 6.40 19.95
N LEU A 797 44.33 5.36 19.14
CA LEU A 797 43.71 5.53 17.82
C LEU A 797 42.28 6.06 17.93
N LEU A 798 41.49 5.59 18.90
CA LEU A 798 40.16 6.15 19.18
C LEU A 798 40.22 7.62 19.57
N ALA A 799 41.16 7.98 20.44
CA ALA A 799 41.37 9.37 20.85
C ALA A 799 41.75 10.26 19.66
N GLU A 800 42.64 9.78 18.78
CA GLU A 800 43.02 10.49 17.56
C GLU A 800 41.89 10.57 16.55
N TYR A 801 41.10 9.50 16.40
CA TYR A 801 39.91 9.48 15.56
C TYR A 801 38.89 10.52 16.04
N ALA A 802 38.65 10.60 17.35
CA ALA A 802 37.79 11.63 17.94
C ALA A 802 38.27 13.03 17.53
N LYS A 803 39.56 13.32 17.69
CA LYS A 803 40.13 14.64 17.42
C LYS A 803 40.18 15.01 15.94
N THR A 804 40.59 14.10 15.08
CA THR A 804 40.95 14.39 13.67
C THR A 804 39.85 14.08 12.67
N THR A 805 38.94 13.17 13.03
CA THR A 805 37.88 12.70 12.14
C THR A 805 36.52 13.12 12.68
N LEU A 806 36.18 12.72 13.91
CA LEU A 806 34.85 12.99 14.47
C LEU A 806 34.62 14.49 14.68
N PHE A 807 35.51 15.19 15.38
CA PHE A 807 35.39 16.62 15.68
C PHE A 807 36.28 17.50 14.78
N LYS A 808 36.53 17.05 13.54
CA LYS A 808 37.42 17.75 12.60
C LYS A 808 36.96 19.20 12.37
N GLY A 809 37.85 20.16 12.62
CA GLY A 809 37.58 21.59 12.39
C GLY A 809 36.65 22.26 13.40
N GLY A 810 36.24 21.54 14.47
CA GLY A 810 35.41 22.07 15.55
C GLY A 810 36.12 22.07 16.91
N GLN A 811 35.46 22.63 17.92
CA GLN A 811 35.94 22.57 19.30
C GLN A 811 35.64 21.19 19.89
N LEU A 812 36.66 20.52 20.44
CA LEU A 812 36.50 19.23 21.09
C LEU A 812 35.65 19.38 22.37
N PRO A 813 34.54 18.63 22.56
CA PRO A 813 33.71 18.73 23.75
C PRO A 813 34.50 18.48 25.03
N GLN A 814 34.03 19.03 26.15
CA GLN A 814 34.74 18.95 27.44
C GLN A 814 35.02 17.51 27.88
N GLU A 815 34.03 16.63 27.78
CA GLU A 815 34.16 15.21 28.13
C GLU A 815 35.31 14.52 27.36
N TYR A 816 35.48 14.83 26.08
CA TYR A 816 36.57 14.31 25.25
C TYR A 816 37.90 14.96 25.62
N ARG A 817 37.95 16.26 25.90
CA ARG A 817 39.17 16.95 26.37
C ARG A 817 39.68 16.33 27.67
N GLU A 818 38.79 16.11 28.63
CA GLU A 818 39.13 15.45 29.90
C GLU A 818 39.58 14.01 29.70
N ALA A 819 38.88 13.25 28.85
CA ALA A 819 39.23 11.86 28.54
C ALA A 819 40.61 11.74 27.86
N LEU A 820 40.95 12.69 26.97
CA LEU A 820 42.26 12.74 26.32
C LEU A 820 43.36 13.17 27.29
N GLN A 821 43.08 14.10 28.20
CA GLN A 821 44.00 14.48 29.27
C GLN A 821 44.28 13.31 30.22
N GLU A 822 43.24 12.57 30.62
CA GLU A 822 43.35 11.37 31.44
C GLU A 822 44.20 10.30 30.74
N LEU A 823 43.89 9.98 29.49
CA LEU A 823 44.67 9.01 28.71
C LEU A 823 46.14 9.43 28.64
N THR A 824 46.42 10.70 28.34
CA THR A 824 47.78 11.22 28.24
C THR A 824 48.53 11.11 29.58
N ALA A 825 47.87 11.45 30.69
CA ALA A 825 48.46 11.40 32.03
C ALA A 825 48.75 9.97 32.49
N GLN A 826 47.86 9.02 32.18
CA GLN A 826 47.99 7.63 32.63
C GLN A 826 48.76 6.73 31.65
N GLN A 827 49.02 7.18 30.41
CA GLN A 827 49.59 6.35 29.34
C GLN A 827 50.88 5.63 29.73
N ALA A 828 51.85 6.36 30.30
CA ALA A 828 53.16 5.79 30.63
C ALA A 828 53.04 4.71 31.72
N GLU A 829 52.20 4.96 32.73
CA GLU A 829 51.96 4.01 33.82
C GLU A 829 51.19 2.78 33.33
N ILE A 830 50.14 2.95 32.51
CA ILE A 830 49.42 1.83 31.89
C ILE A 830 50.38 0.99 31.04
N GLN A 831 51.23 1.63 30.23
CA GLN A 831 52.21 0.93 29.40
C GLN A 831 53.20 0.10 30.23
N GLN A 832 53.61 0.59 31.41
CA GLN A 832 54.45 -0.16 32.35
C GLN A 832 53.67 -1.33 32.98
N LEU A 833 52.47 -1.06 33.50
CA LEU A 833 51.60 -2.07 34.12
C LEU A 833 51.25 -3.19 33.15
N MET A 834 51.08 -2.92 31.87
CA MET A 834 50.84 -3.95 30.85
C MET A 834 51.90 -5.05 30.88
N SER A 835 53.14 -4.73 31.28
CA SER A 835 54.25 -5.69 31.39
C SER A 835 54.45 -6.25 32.80
N SER A 836 54.09 -5.52 33.86
CA SER A 836 54.32 -5.93 35.26
C SER A 836 53.07 -6.48 35.97
N ASP A 837 51.92 -5.82 35.81
CA ASP A 837 50.63 -6.23 36.36
C ASP A 837 49.53 -5.97 35.31
N TRP A 838 49.39 -6.94 34.41
CA TRP A 838 48.50 -6.82 33.27
C TRP A 838 47.02 -6.73 33.66
N LYS A 839 46.64 -7.22 34.86
CA LYS A 839 45.27 -7.13 35.37
C LYS A 839 44.96 -5.72 35.84
N ALA A 840 45.89 -5.09 36.56
CA ALA A 840 45.77 -3.67 36.91
C ALA A 840 45.77 -2.77 35.67
N ALA A 841 46.57 -3.11 34.64
CA ALA A 841 46.53 -2.40 33.36
C ALA A 841 45.18 -2.56 32.64
N ALA A 842 44.62 -3.78 32.62
CA ALA A 842 43.32 -4.05 32.03
C ALA A 842 42.18 -3.31 32.76
N ASP A 843 42.20 -3.29 34.09
CA ASP A 843 41.23 -2.54 34.91
C ASP A 843 41.28 -1.04 34.59
N ARG A 844 42.48 -0.45 34.61
CA ARG A 844 42.67 0.96 34.24
C ARG A 844 42.20 1.25 32.82
N LEU A 845 42.59 0.41 31.85
CA LEU A 845 42.16 0.56 30.46
C LEU A 845 40.64 0.49 30.29
N ALA A 846 39.97 -0.46 30.96
CA ALA A 846 38.52 -0.60 30.93
C ALA A 846 37.81 0.62 31.57
N ASN A 847 38.46 1.27 32.54
CA ASN A 847 37.91 2.41 33.28
C ASN A 847 38.31 3.79 32.74
N LEU A 848 39.20 3.89 31.75
CA LEU A 848 39.50 5.15 31.06
C LEU A 848 38.23 5.78 30.48
N LYS A 849 38.03 7.08 30.72
CA LYS A 849 36.87 7.83 30.22
C LYS A 849 36.68 7.67 28.72
N ILE A 850 37.77 7.69 27.93
CA ILE A 850 37.69 7.56 26.47
C ILE A 850 37.10 6.20 26.03
N ASN A 851 37.40 5.13 26.78
CA ASN A 851 36.87 3.80 26.48
C ASN A 851 35.41 3.69 26.91
N LYS A 852 35.01 4.32 28.03
CA LYS A 852 33.59 4.43 28.41
C LYS A 852 32.77 5.25 27.42
N LEU A 853 33.36 6.28 26.81
CA LEU A 853 32.69 7.14 25.82
C LEU A 853 32.57 6.51 24.43
N MET A 854 33.53 5.67 24.01
CA MET A 854 33.69 5.27 22.60
C MET A 854 33.74 3.76 22.35
N ARG A 855 33.65 2.91 23.37
CA ARG A 855 33.55 1.46 23.21
C ARG A 855 32.23 0.95 23.76
N ALA A 856 31.65 -0.01 23.03
CA ALA A 856 30.49 -0.75 23.48
C ALA A 856 30.91 -1.78 24.53
N SER A 857 29.96 -2.20 25.36
CA SER A 857 30.14 -3.39 26.17
C SER A 857 29.90 -4.69 25.37
N PRO A 858 30.20 -5.88 25.92
CA PRO A 858 29.95 -7.15 25.23
C PRO A 858 28.50 -7.37 24.85
N VAL A 859 27.56 -7.07 25.76
CA VAL A 859 26.12 -7.25 25.52
C VAL A 859 25.58 -6.27 24.47
N GLU A 860 26.09 -5.04 24.46
CA GLU A 860 25.76 -4.05 23.44
C GLU A 860 26.27 -4.45 22.07
N THR A 861 27.53 -4.90 21.99
CA THR A 861 28.14 -5.37 20.74
C THR A 861 27.34 -6.53 20.16
N LEU A 862 26.98 -7.50 21.00
CA LEU A 862 26.13 -8.62 20.57
C LEU A 862 24.77 -8.15 20.04
N SER A 863 24.09 -7.26 20.78
CA SER A 863 22.80 -6.70 20.36
C SER A 863 22.91 -6.09 18.96
N ASP A 864 23.92 -5.26 18.73
CA ASP A 864 24.12 -4.58 17.45
C ASP A 864 24.38 -5.57 16.30
N LEU A 865 25.15 -6.64 16.55
CA LEU A 865 25.39 -7.72 15.57
C LEU A 865 24.09 -8.45 15.19
N LEU A 866 23.28 -8.81 16.20
CA LEU A 866 22.05 -9.58 16.00
C LEU A 866 20.96 -8.74 15.34
N VAL A 867 20.80 -7.48 15.76
CA VAL A 867 19.86 -6.53 15.16
C VAL A 867 20.20 -6.31 13.69
N THR A 868 21.46 -6.07 13.36
CA THR A 868 21.89 -5.92 11.95
C THR A 868 21.58 -7.15 11.12
N PHE A 869 21.95 -8.33 11.62
CA PHE A 869 21.78 -9.59 10.90
C PHE A 869 20.31 -9.89 10.61
N ARG A 870 19.45 -9.73 11.62
CA ARG A 870 18.01 -10.03 11.52
C ARG A 870 17.26 -9.06 10.61
N ASN A 871 17.74 -7.82 10.52
CA ASN A 871 17.14 -6.79 9.68
C ASN A 871 17.71 -6.73 8.26
N SER A 872 18.77 -7.48 7.95
CA SER A 872 19.29 -7.63 6.58
C SER A 872 18.48 -8.61 5.72
N ASP A 873 18.59 -8.47 4.39
CA ASP A 873 17.97 -9.37 3.39
C ASP A 873 18.26 -10.84 3.73
N PRO A 874 17.23 -11.71 3.89
CA PRO A 874 17.40 -13.13 4.17
C PRO A 874 18.28 -13.87 3.17
N LYS A 875 18.32 -13.44 1.89
CA LYS A 875 19.18 -14.04 0.85
C LYS A 875 20.62 -13.52 0.90
N LYS A 876 20.85 -12.39 1.57
CA LYS A 876 22.14 -11.70 1.67
C LYS A 876 22.39 -11.22 3.11
N ARG A 877 22.26 -12.14 4.07
CA ARG A 877 22.42 -11.84 5.49
C ARG A 877 23.73 -11.07 5.76
N LYS A 878 23.65 -9.87 6.32
CA LYS A 878 24.81 -9.03 6.69
C LYS A 878 25.33 -9.45 8.06
N ARG A 879 26.45 -10.16 8.08
CA ARG A 879 27.17 -10.54 9.32
C ARG A 879 28.28 -9.53 9.61
N LEU A 880 28.00 -8.56 10.47
CA LEU A 880 29.03 -7.64 10.93
C LEU A 880 30.12 -8.40 11.69
N LEU A 881 31.37 -7.97 11.53
CA LEU A 881 32.54 -8.59 12.16
C LEU A 881 32.71 -10.10 11.88
N GLU A 882 32.26 -10.62 10.73
CA GLU A 882 32.33 -12.06 10.40
C GLU A 882 33.74 -12.67 10.57
N LYS A 883 34.79 -11.90 10.29
CA LYS A 883 36.21 -12.33 10.39
C LYS A 883 37.04 -11.45 11.32
N LYS A 884 36.40 -10.61 12.14
CA LYS A 884 37.06 -9.60 12.96
C LYS A 884 36.53 -9.64 14.39
N LEU A 885 37.31 -9.15 15.32
CA LEU A 885 36.96 -8.99 16.73
C LEU A 885 37.08 -7.52 17.10
N THR A 886 36.18 -7.04 17.96
CA THR A 886 36.32 -5.74 18.59
C THR A 886 36.60 -5.88 20.07
N TRP A 887 37.56 -5.11 20.57
CA TRP A 887 37.75 -4.91 21.99
C TRP A 887 36.60 -4.08 22.58
N THR A 888 36.01 -4.56 23.68
CA THR A 888 34.91 -3.89 24.39
C THR A 888 35.42 -3.02 25.55
N ALA A 889 34.51 -2.30 26.21
CA ALA A 889 34.82 -1.50 27.41
C ALA A 889 34.89 -2.32 28.72
N THR A 890 34.76 -3.65 28.66
CA THR A 890 34.53 -4.50 29.83
C THR A 890 35.72 -5.40 30.14
N GLN A 891 36.04 -5.51 31.43
CA GLN A 891 36.95 -6.49 31.98
C GLN A 891 36.15 -7.68 32.53
N SER A 892 36.58 -8.90 32.21
CA SER A 892 36.06 -10.14 32.79
C SER A 892 36.45 -10.29 34.26
N SER A 893 35.75 -11.16 34.99
CA SER A 893 36.09 -11.51 36.38
C SER A 893 37.51 -12.08 36.55
N GLY A 894 38.08 -12.68 35.49
CA GLY A 894 39.46 -13.16 35.45
C GLY A 894 40.52 -12.07 35.27
N GLY A 895 40.10 -10.83 35.01
CA GLY A 895 40.98 -9.67 34.77
C GLY A 895 41.32 -9.41 33.30
N SER A 896 40.91 -10.27 32.37
CA SER A 896 41.09 -10.07 30.93
C SER A 896 40.10 -9.05 30.40
N LEU A 897 40.53 -8.23 29.43
CA LEU A 897 39.59 -7.44 28.63
C LEU A 897 38.77 -8.38 27.77
N VAL A 898 37.52 -8.02 27.44
CA VAL A 898 36.60 -8.87 26.68
C VAL A 898 36.51 -8.41 25.22
N ASP A 899 36.63 -9.35 24.29
CA ASP A 899 36.46 -9.13 22.84
C ASP A 899 35.26 -9.91 22.30
N VAL A 900 34.57 -9.32 21.31
CA VAL A 900 33.36 -9.88 20.68
C VAL A 900 33.45 -9.76 19.16
N GLY A 901 33.02 -10.78 18.43
CA GLY A 901 32.99 -10.76 16.96
C GLY A 901 33.05 -12.15 16.34
N VAL A 902 33.72 -12.29 15.19
CA VAL A 902 33.79 -13.52 14.38
C VAL A 902 32.40 -14.12 14.19
N PHE A 903 31.45 -13.27 13.78
CA PHE A 903 30.06 -13.70 13.65
C PHE A 903 29.87 -14.50 12.37
N GLY A 904 30.26 -15.77 12.39
CA GLY A 904 30.05 -16.73 11.29
C GLY A 904 28.81 -17.61 11.49
N PRO A 905 28.60 -18.63 10.64
CA PRO A 905 27.57 -19.65 10.83
C PRO A 905 27.67 -20.38 12.18
N ASP A 906 28.88 -20.51 12.73
CA ASP A 906 29.10 -21.11 14.03
C ASP A 906 28.70 -20.20 15.20
N GLY A 907 28.27 -18.97 14.94
CA GLY A 907 27.81 -18.00 15.92
C GLY A 907 28.89 -17.02 16.40
N VAL A 908 28.47 -16.03 17.20
CA VAL A 908 29.36 -14.98 17.70
C VAL A 908 30.38 -15.57 18.69
N TYR A 909 31.64 -15.26 18.47
CA TYR A 909 32.72 -15.56 19.40
C TYR A 909 32.85 -14.46 20.46
N VAL A 910 33.07 -14.88 21.70
CA VAL A 910 33.36 -14.02 22.85
C VAL A 910 34.62 -14.56 23.52
N GLY A 911 35.64 -13.73 23.62
CA GLY A 911 36.95 -14.07 24.16
C GLY A 911 37.40 -13.11 25.26
N GLY A 912 38.57 -13.40 25.81
CA GLY A 912 39.25 -12.45 26.66
C GLY A 912 40.77 -12.57 26.54
N TRP A 913 41.45 -11.43 26.47
CA TRP A 913 42.91 -11.35 26.40
C TRP A 913 43.46 -10.33 27.40
N GLY A 914 44.74 -10.48 27.71
CA GLY A 914 45.48 -9.42 28.40
C GLY A 914 45.64 -8.19 27.49
N PRO A 915 45.88 -7.00 28.06
CA PRO A 915 45.93 -5.74 27.34
C PRO A 915 47.06 -5.65 26.29
N ARG A 916 48.08 -6.51 26.39
CA ARG A 916 49.18 -6.64 25.40
C ARG A 916 48.80 -7.43 24.15
N GLY A 917 47.67 -8.15 24.18
CA GLY A 917 47.19 -8.94 23.06
C GLY A 917 47.05 -8.10 21.80
N SER A 918 47.62 -8.58 20.70
CA SER A 918 47.49 -7.99 19.37
C SER A 918 47.32 -9.10 18.35
N SER A 919 46.37 -8.93 17.42
CA SER A 919 46.07 -9.90 16.36
C SER A 919 45.57 -9.16 15.12
N GLY A 920 45.87 -9.68 13.93
CA GLY A 920 45.42 -9.08 12.66
C GLY A 920 43.88 -9.07 12.49
N GLY A 921 43.17 -9.87 13.27
CA GLY A 921 41.70 -9.89 13.32
C GLY A 921 41.10 -8.96 14.38
N LEU A 922 41.88 -8.48 15.35
CA LEU A 922 41.39 -7.78 16.55
C LEU A 922 41.61 -6.28 16.43
N GLY A 923 40.51 -5.52 16.36
CA GLY A 923 40.48 -4.06 16.22
C GLY A 923 39.51 -3.39 17.20
N VAL A 924 39.07 -2.18 16.87
CA VAL A 924 38.05 -1.46 17.64
C VAL A 924 36.94 -0.94 16.74
N VAL A 925 35.70 -1.26 17.10
CA VAL A 925 34.48 -0.62 16.60
C VAL A 925 34.21 0.62 17.44
N LEU A 926 33.94 1.73 16.78
CA LEU A 926 33.43 2.93 17.45
C LEU A 926 32.04 2.62 18.00
N ALA A 927 31.77 2.99 19.24
CA ALA A 927 30.41 3.04 19.78
C ALA A 927 30.29 4.22 20.73
N ARG A 928 29.61 5.29 20.28
CA ARG A 928 29.36 6.49 21.08
C ARG A 928 27.91 6.53 21.50
N LYS A 929 27.66 6.58 22.80
CA LYS A 929 26.31 6.56 23.38
C LYS A 929 25.82 7.97 23.73
N PHE A 930 24.52 8.15 23.66
CA PHE A 930 23.80 9.33 24.10
C PHE A 930 22.73 8.87 25.10
N PRO A 931 23.11 8.66 26.37
CA PRO A 931 22.16 8.33 27.43
C PRO A 931 21.31 9.57 27.70
N GLY A 932 20.07 9.57 27.19
CA GLY A 932 19.10 10.62 27.43
C GLY A 932 18.30 10.38 28.70
N THR A 933 17.73 11.42 29.28
CA THR A 933 16.57 11.26 30.15
C THR A 933 15.45 10.58 29.37
N LEU A 934 14.80 9.58 29.99
CA LEU A 934 13.61 8.96 29.41
C LEU A 934 12.59 10.05 29.10
N ARG A 935 11.89 9.92 27.98
CA ARG A 935 10.87 10.87 27.54
C ARG A 935 9.70 10.82 28.54
N THR A 936 9.63 11.80 29.45
CA THR A 936 8.53 11.95 30.43
C THR A 936 7.21 12.24 29.74
#